data_AF-A0A2E8H8T4-F1
#
_entry.id   AF-A0A2E8H8T4-F1
#
_cell.length_a   1.000
_cell.length_b   1.000
_cell.length_c   1.000
_cell.angle_alpha   90.00
_cell.angle_beta   90.00
_cell.angle_gamma   90.00
#
_symmetry.space_group_name_H-M   'P 1'
#
loop_
_entity.id
_entity.type
_entity.pdbx_description
1 polymer ?
#
loop_
_entity_poly.entity_id
_entity_poly.type
_entity_poly.pdbx_seq_one_letter_code
_entity_poly.pdbx_strand_id
1 'polypeptide(L)'
;MTTTHRILLTLCAACAAVPLRGENPQIPVPPEIIDPPWMASRRQTQLNGADSIGVLHRFSFTDRLIDSGIGFVHRVVDDAGRTYKPAHYDHGNGIAVADVDADGRLDLYFTTQVGSNQLWRNLGDGTFADITAAAGVAVTTPVGVTASFADVDNDGDADLYVTNVRSANVLFVNDGKGHFQDVTETSGLGYDGHSSGAVFFDYDRDGRLDLFLCVVGVYTTDELRTVANDATTTGYEAGEFLFYSAVKGAFGGHLQPERLRHSRLYRNLGDLRFEDVTEASGLLDDGFSGDAAPVDVNGDGWLDLYVLNMQGRDHYWENDRKGGFIDRSREVFPKTSWGAMGIQVLDVDNDGHQDIYITDMHSDMSTDIGPELEKFKSEITWKEPFLATGGQSIFGNSLFRSRGDGGFDEVSDEVGAENYWPWGVSAGDLNADGWEDLFVTSSMNYPFRYGVNTVLLNDGGHLVDSEFTLGVEPRRDGETAVPWFELDCSGDDYQHDDCEFQHGHVEVWGALGSRSSVIFDLDDDGDLDVVTNDFNSAPMVLLSDLSQKQPDLNYLQIRLTGTVSNRDGLGARVEVYAGGRSYAQIHDGQSGYLSQSSMPLYFGLGDATQADSVRVTWPLGAVQLIRGPIPGGRSIDIREQGPESPQGSLPSSDESQALHVMPGEDIQMALEQAADDAAIDRIIVHAGIYRPARPAQALIHFNARHDGLTLEAEGDVILTAANPDVADPRAKSFPAIVNHVVYFGDGITRQTTLRGFQITGANSFVTLSEGAGDIEPRATSHPALAKGRFFYSDGGGIKIFGRSYPTIEAVEVFDNYASPCGGGVSVEHRGFTDGAVLFRNSIFRDNRTQVTGAAIDLLGGSSAEIDNCLFVGNIANTGIDVVGMKSGAEHNPEHGSGALTVFPGSIALVRHSTFTGNWNGVDDHGSASRYVDSIFWHNTAEGGTSPLGRYEMDLFEGSGVTGCFVSGATADLRGSIDADVNRLDAPDPEFDDAYRPLALSYSGVGYRPVSN
;
A
#
# COMPACT_ATOMS: atom_id res chain seq x y z
N MET A 1 -85.18 -23.65 28.24
CA MET A 1 -83.96 -23.63 29.08
C MET A 1 -83.02 -22.65 28.42
N THR A 2 -82.93 -21.46 28.99
CA THR A 2 -82.56 -20.22 28.30
C THR A 2 -81.48 -19.50 29.08
N THR A 3 -80.57 -18.86 28.32
CA THR A 3 -79.86 -17.59 28.59
C THR A 3 -78.83 -17.56 29.73
N THR A 4 -77.78 -16.73 29.81
CA THR A 4 -76.97 -15.85 28.94
C THR A 4 -75.93 -15.18 29.88
N HIS A 5 -74.68 -14.99 29.43
CA HIS A 5 -73.65 -13.98 29.81
C HIS A 5 -73.15 -13.75 31.26
N ARG A 6 -71.81 -13.72 31.41
CA ARG A 6 -70.93 -12.57 31.82
C ARG A 6 -69.43 -13.03 31.75
N ILE A 7 -68.51 -12.44 30.96
CA ILE A 7 -67.77 -11.14 31.10
C ILE A 7 -66.68 -11.22 32.21
N LEU A 8 -65.37 -10.88 32.10
CA LEU A 8 -64.52 -10.07 31.19
C LEU A 8 -62.99 -10.39 31.35
N LEU A 9 -62.21 -10.17 30.26
CA LEU A 9 -60.84 -9.59 30.10
C LEU A 9 -59.70 -9.88 31.11
N THR A 10 -58.44 -10.16 30.71
CA THR A 10 -57.51 -9.19 30.07
C THR A 10 -56.27 -9.91 29.48
N LEU A 11 -55.94 -9.67 28.20
CA LEU A 11 -54.57 -9.61 27.60
C LEU A 11 -54.69 -9.72 26.07
N CYS A 12 -54.57 -8.58 25.37
CA CYS A 12 -54.31 -8.54 23.92
C CYS A 12 -53.69 -7.17 23.56
N ALA A 13 -52.68 -7.23 22.68
CA ALA A 13 -51.87 -6.21 22.00
C ALA A 13 -50.39 -6.41 22.37
N ALA A 14 -49.46 -6.81 21.50
CA ALA A 14 -49.47 -6.93 20.05
C ALA A 14 -48.48 -8.04 19.63
N CYS A 15 -48.92 -8.93 18.75
CA CYS A 15 -48.02 -9.64 17.83
C CYS A 15 -48.49 -9.23 16.44
N ALA A 16 -47.64 -8.50 15.71
CA ALA A 16 -47.84 -8.31 14.29
C ALA A 16 -47.71 -9.69 13.61
N ALA A 17 -48.65 -9.95 12.70
CA ALA A 17 -48.85 -11.24 12.08
C ALA A 17 -47.73 -11.59 11.10
N VAL A 18 -47.09 -12.74 11.30
CA VAL A 18 -46.45 -13.51 10.23
C VAL A 18 -47.56 -13.93 9.25
N PRO A 19 -47.42 -13.69 7.93
CA PRO A 19 -48.40 -14.19 6.98
C PRO A 19 -48.32 -15.73 6.95
N LEU A 20 -49.45 -16.38 7.22
CA LEU A 20 -49.63 -17.82 7.04
C LEU A 20 -49.41 -18.17 5.56
N ARG A 21 -48.26 -18.77 5.22
CA ARG A 21 -48.04 -19.44 3.92
C ARG A 21 -49.01 -20.62 3.78
N GLY A 22 -49.50 -20.82 2.56
CA GLY A 22 -50.54 -21.80 2.20
C GLY A 22 -50.09 -23.26 2.33
N GLU A 23 -51.09 -24.13 2.43
CA GLU A 23 -51.03 -25.57 2.67
C GLU A 23 -50.42 -26.39 1.49
N ASN A 24 -49.14 -26.20 1.16
CA ASN A 24 -48.41 -27.13 0.25
C ASN A 24 -47.70 -28.23 1.07
N PRO A 25 -47.76 -29.52 0.67
CA PRO A 25 -46.90 -30.56 1.25
C PRO A 25 -45.41 -30.24 1.09
N GLN A 26 -44.62 -30.55 2.11
CA GLN A 26 -43.17 -30.28 2.16
C GLN A 26 -42.36 -31.56 1.93
N ILE A 27 -41.29 -31.47 1.15
CA ILE A 27 -40.35 -32.57 0.86
C ILE A 27 -38.93 -32.15 1.23
N PRO A 28 -38.42 -32.58 2.40
CA PRO A 28 -37.01 -32.45 2.72
C PRO A 28 -36.14 -33.42 1.92
N VAL A 29 -35.09 -32.88 1.27
CA VAL A 29 -34.16 -33.65 0.43
C VAL A 29 -32.71 -33.42 0.86
N PRO A 30 -32.05 -34.39 1.53
CA PRO A 30 -32.62 -35.65 2.04
C PRO A 30 -33.48 -35.44 3.31
N PRO A 31 -34.31 -36.40 3.74
CA PRO A 31 -35.28 -36.18 4.83
C PRO A 31 -34.69 -35.76 6.17
N GLU A 32 -33.45 -36.16 6.46
CA GLU A 32 -32.72 -35.88 7.69
C GLU A 32 -32.24 -34.42 7.83
N ILE A 33 -32.36 -33.58 6.80
CA ILE A 33 -31.89 -32.18 6.87
C ILE A 33 -32.67 -31.30 7.85
N ILE A 34 -33.88 -31.71 8.26
CA ILE A 34 -34.73 -30.91 9.16
C ILE A 34 -34.39 -31.17 10.62
N ASP A 35 -34.01 -32.40 10.95
CA ASP A 35 -33.63 -32.83 12.30
C ASP A 35 -32.46 -33.83 12.19
N PRO A 36 -31.27 -33.35 11.83
CA PRO A 36 -30.10 -34.19 11.64
C PRO A 36 -29.70 -34.87 12.97
N PRO A 37 -29.76 -36.21 13.06
CA PRO A 37 -29.65 -36.93 14.33
C PRO A 37 -28.26 -36.81 15.00
N TRP A 38 -27.26 -36.38 14.24
CA TRP A 38 -25.88 -36.24 14.69
C TRP A 38 -25.60 -34.89 15.38
N MET A 39 -26.39 -33.84 15.10
CA MET A 39 -26.17 -32.48 15.62
C MET A 39 -26.14 -32.45 17.15
N ALA A 40 -27.13 -33.08 17.79
CA ALA A 40 -27.21 -33.13 19.24
C ALA A 40 -26.01 -33.83 19.88
N SER A 41 -25.50 -34.89 19.25
CA SER A 41 -24.33 -35.62 19.73
C SER A 41 -23.05 -34.79 19.56
N ARG A 42 -22.86 -34.14 18.40
CA ARG A 42 -21.71 -33.27 18.14
C ARG A 42 -21.66 -32.10 19.12
N ARG A 43 -22.80 -31.40 19.28
CA ARG A 43 -22.97 -30.33 20.26
C ARG A 43 -22.58 -30.80 21.67
N GLN A 44 -23.11 -31.93 22.11
CA GLN A 44 -22.81 -32.43 23.46
C GLN A 44 -21.33 -32.81 23.62
N THR A 45 -20.71 -33.38 22.59
CA THR A 45 -19.27 -33.69 22.60
C THR A 45 -18.43 -32.42 22.72
N GLN A 46 -18.72 -31.39 21.92
CA GLN A 46 -17.97 -30.13 21.97
C GLN A 46 -18.16 -29.41 23.31
N LEU A 47 -19.40 -29.29 23.80
CA LEU A 47 -19.68 -28.68 25.12
C LEU A 47 -19.02 -29.44 26.28
N ASN A 48 -18.93 -30.78 26.21
CA ASN A 48 -18.22 -31.56 27.22
C ASN A 48 -16.69 -31.39 27.15
N GLY A 49 -16.17 -31.04 25.96
CA GLY A 49 -14.75 -30.78 25.70
C GLY A 49 -14.35 -29.31 25.93
N ALA A 50 -15.29 -28.39 26.07
CA ALA A 50 -15.00 -26.95 26.15
C ALA A 50 -14.01 -26.58 27.28
N ASP A 51 -14.09 -27.25 28.44
CA ASP A 51 -13.16 -27.04 29.57
C ASP A 51 -11.69 -27.39 29.23
N SER A 52 -11.43 -28.05 28.11
CA SER A 52 -10.07 -28.38 27.63
C SER A 52 -9.47 -27.33 26.69
N ILE A 53 -10.26 -26.35 26.23
CA ILE A 53 -9.79 -25.22 25.42
C ILE A 53 -8.99 -24.28 26.33
N GLY A 54 -7.71 -24.07 26.00
CA GLY A 54 -6.78 -23.27 26.81
C GLY A 54 -6.98 -21.76 26.67
N VAL A 55 -7.55 -21.33 25.54
CA VAL A 55 -7.85 -19.95 25.18
C VAL A 55 -9.21 -19.47 25.65
N LEU A 56 -9.47 -18.17 25.57
CA LEU A 56 -10.74 -17.59 26.00
C LEU A 56 -11.89 -18.07 25.09
N HIS A 57 -12.88 -18.73 25.68
CA HIS A 57 -14.02 -19.30 24.97
C HIS A 57 -15.35 -19.11 25.73
N ARG A 58 -15.38 -18.19 26.69
CA ARG A 58 -16.54 -17.93 27.57
C ARG A 58 -17.33 -16.68 27.15
N PHE A 59 -17.54 -16.56 25.84
CA PHE A 59 -18.39 -15.57 25.17
C PHE A 59 -19.26 -16.31 24.15
N SER A 60 -20.21 -15.63 23.53
CA SER A 60 -21.09 -16.25 22.53
C SER A 60 -21.54 -15.24 21.49
N PHE A 61 -21.71 -15.74 20.28
CA PHE A 61 -22.40 -15.04 19.20
C PHE A 61 -23.92 -15.21 19.33
N THR A 62 -24.65 -14.17 18.98
CA THR A 62 -26.10 -14.21 18.83
C THR A 62 -26.47 -13.73 17.43
N ASP A 63 -27.25 -14.52 16.69
CA ASP A 63 -27.79 -14.07 15.41
C ASP A 63 -28.88 -13.01 15.60
N ARG A 64 -28.63 -11.80 15.09
CA ARG A 64 -29.42 -10.58 15.21
C ARG A 64 -30.00 -10.08 13.89
N LEU A 65 -30.05 -10.89 12.83
CA LEU A 65 -30.59 -10.48 11.53
C LEU A 65 -31.93 -9.70 11.62
N ILE A 66 -32.86 -10.18 12.45
CA ILE A 66 -34.19 -9.54 12.58
C ILE A 66 -34.07 -8.15 13.22
N ASP A 67 -33.20 -8.02 14.23
CA ASP A 67 -32.98 -6.76 14.94
C ASP A 67 -32.13 -5.79 14.10
N SER A 68 -31.24 -6.30 13.24
CA SER A 68 -30.35 -5.48 12.41
C SER A 68 -31.08 -4.72 11.30
N GLY A 69 -32.29 -5.16 10.94
CA GLY A 69 -33.07 -4.54 9.86
C GLY A 69 -32.62 -4.94 8.45
N ILE A 70 -31.60 -5.80 8.32
CA ILE A 70 -31.20 -6.35 7.03
C ILE A 70 -32.31 -7.26 6.50
N GLY A 71 -32.86 -6.86 5.35
CA GLY A 71 -33.91 -7.58 4.62
C GLY A 71 -33.39 -8.31 3.38
N PHE A 72 -32.08 -8.37 3.18
CA PHE A 72 -31.46 -9.06 2.06
C PHE A 72 -31.69 -10.57 2.14
N VAL A 73 -31.96 -11.17 0.97
CA VAL A 73 -32.06 -12.62 0.80
C VAL A 73 -31.39 -12.99 -0.51
N HIS A 74 -30.34 -13.81 -0.46
CA HIS A 74 -29.70 -14.31 -1.67
C HIS A 74 -30.67 -15.18 -2.46
N ARG A 75 -30.63 -15.11 -3.79
CA ARG A 75 -31.43 -15.96 -4.67
C ARG A 75 -30.57 -16.59 -5.76
N VAL A 76 -30.74 -17.90 -5.94
CA VAL A 76 -30.01 -18.71 -6.92
C VAL A 76 -30.75 -18.83 -8.25
N VAL A 77 -30.01 -19.15 -9.31
CA VAL A 77 -30.60 -19.52 -10.60
C VAL A 77 -31.23 -20.92 -10.57
N ASP A 78 -32.15 -21.21 -11.50
CA ASP A 78 -32.83 -22.51 -11.57
C ASP A 78 -31.87 -23.69 -11.81
N ASP A 79 -30.70 -23.46 -12.42
CA ASP A 79 -29.69 -24.51 -12.59
C ASP A 79 -28.97 -24.87 -11.27
N ALA A 80 -29.01 -24.03 -10.22
CA ALA A 80 -28.57 -24.35 -8.86
C ALA A 80 -29.75 -24.71 -7.92
N GLY A 81 -30.98 -24.39 -8.34
CA GLY A 81 -32.22 -24.73 -7.65
C GLY A 81 -33.02 -25.81 -8.38
N ARG A 82 -34.16 -25.40 -8.93
CA ARG A 82 -35.23 -26.27 -9.46
C ARG A 82 -34.81 -27.34 -10.46
N THR A 83 -33.81 -27.09 -11.30
CA THR A 83 -33.37 -28.06 -12.32
C THR A 83 -32.09 -28.79 -11.94
N TYR A 84 -31.42 -28.32 -10.89
CA TYR A 84 -30.18 -28.85 -10.30
C TYR A 84 -29.18 -29.45 -11.31
N LYS A 85 -28.24 -28.63 -11.75
CA LYS A 85 -27.11 -29.00 -12.59
C LYS A 85 -25.81 -28.72 -11.82
N PRO A 86 -24.98 -29.74 -11.58
CA PRO A 86 -23.67 -29.55 -10.95
C PRO A 86 -22.75 -28.84 -11.93
N ALA A 87 -22.71 -27.50 -11.86
CA ALA A 87 -22.08 -26.69 -12.89
C ALA A 87 -21.70 -25.27 -12.46
N HIS A 88 -21.02 -25.15 -11.33
CA HIS A 88 -20.33 -23.94 -10.87
C HIS A 88 -21.23 -22.74 -10.56
N TYR A 89 -22.55 -22.80 -10.78
CA TYR A 89 -23.48 -21.83 -10.20
C TYR A 89 -23.61 -21.94 -8.68
N ASP A 90 -22.99 -22.93 -8.06
CA ASP A 90 -22.81 -23.05 -6.62
C ASP A 90 -21.67 -22.17 -6.09
N HIS A 91 -20.81 -21.62 -6.98
CA HIS A 91 -19.89 -20.53 -6.64
C HIS A 91 -20.53 -19.14 -6.82
N GLY A 92 -19.88 -18.13 -6.26
CA GLY A 92 -20.46 -16.81 -6.07
C GLY A 92 -21.20 -16.73 -4.74
N ASN A 93 -21.85 -15.60 -4.49
CA ASN A 93 -22.40 -15.21 -3.19
C ASN A 93 -21.39 -14.49 -2.28
N GLY A 94 -20.52 -13.65 -2.84
CA GLY A 94 -19.58 -12.82 -2.08
C GLY A 94 -20.26 -11.74 -1.24
N ILE A 95 -19.56 -11.32 -0.20
CA ILE A 95 -19.88 -10.17 0.66
C ILE A 95 -18.62 -9.34 0.87
N ALA A 96 -18.72 -8.02 0.79
CA ALA A 96 -17.59 -7.11 0.98
C ALA A 96 -18.00 -5.94 1.87
N VAL A 97 -17.04 -5.36 2.59
CA VAL A 97 -17.27 -4.22 3.49
C VAL A 97 -16.31 -3.07 3.25
N ALA A 98 -16.80 -1.85 3.47
CA ALA A 98 -16.03 -0.61 3.46
C ALA A 98 -16.85 0.50 4.14
N ASP A 99 -16.18 1.54 4.63
CA ASP A 99 -16.84 2.79 5.03
C ASP A 99 -17.11 3.61 3.76
N VAL A 100 -18.32 3.52 3.22
CA VAL A 100 -18.60 4.10 1.89
C VAL A 100 -18.96 5.57 1.94
N ASP A 101 -19.24 6.13 3.12
CA ASP A 101 -19.64 7.53 3.28
C ASP A 101 -18.85 8.32 4.33
N ALA A 102 -17.68 7.79 4.69
CA ALA A 102 -16.69 8.36 5.59
C ALA A 102 -17.27 8.70 6.98
N ASP A 103 -18.22 7.90 7.45
CA ASP A 103 -18.89 8.09 8.74
C ASP A 103 -18.26 7.28 9.89
N GLY A 104 -17.20 6.53 9.58
CA GLY A 104 -16.40 5.74 10.49
C GLY A 104 -16.91 4.31 10.68
N ARG A 105 -18.08 3.96 10.14
CA ARG A 105 -18.67 2.61 10.26
C ARG A 105 -18.59 1.87 8.93
N LEU A 106 -18.33 0.58 9.01
CA LEU A 106 -18.24 -0.27 7.82
C LEU A 106 -19.63 -0.71 7.36
N ASP A 107 -19.90 -0.53 6.07
CA ASP A 107 -21.12 -0.88 5.35
C ASP A 107 -20.99 -2.23 4.63
N LEU A 108 -22.11 -2.88 4.32
CA LEU A 108 -22.14 -4.23 3.72
C LEU A 108 -22.63 -4.19 2.27
N TYR A 109 -21.87 -4.77 1.34
CA TYR A 109 -22.33 -5.05 -0.02
C TYR A 109 -22.54 -6.55 -0.25
N PHE A 110 -23.78 -6.94 -0.54
CA PHE A 110 -24.17 -8.31 -0.85
C PHE A 110 -24.34 -8.53 -2.34
N THR A 111 -23.78 -9.62 -2.85
CA THR A 111 -24.05 -10.09 -4.22
C THR A 111 -25.14 -11.16 -4.25
N THR A 112 -25.87 -11.25 -5.37
CA THR A 112 -26.88 -12.29 -5.62
C THR A 112 -26.86 -12.75 -7.07
N GLN A 113 -27.35 -13.97 -7.33
CA GLN A 113 -27.44 -14.48 -8.70
C GLN A 113 -28.70 -14.02 -9.42
N VAL A 114 -29.78 -13.78 -8.68
CA VAL A 114 -31.08 -13.36 -9.20
C VAL A 114 -31.57 -12.20 -8.35
N GLY A 115 -32.02 -11.13 -8.99
CA GLY A 115 -32.30 -9.86 -8.32
C GLY A 115 -31.11 -8.89 -8.41
N SER A 116 -31.20 -7.82 -7.64
CA SER A 116 -30.16 -6.82 -7.49
C SER A 116 -29.21 -7.16 -6.35
N ASN A 117 -27.92 -6.96 -6.57
CA ASN A 117 -26.96 -6.78 -5.48
C ASN A 117 -27.37 -5.58 -4.59
N GLN A 118 -27.01 -5.59 -3.32
CA GLN A 118 -27.49 -4.60 -2.34
C GLN A 118 -26.37 -4.02 -1.47
N LEU A 119 -26.42 -2.70 -1.24
CA LEU A 119 -25.56 -1.96 -0.32
C LEU A 119 -26.37 -1.54 0.92
N TRP A 120 -25.90 -1.94 2.10
CA TRP A 120 -26.51 -1.71 3.39
C TRP A 120 -25.61 -0.85 4.25
N ARG A 121 -26.08 0.38 4.52
CA ARG A 121 -25.37 1.33 5.37
C ARG A 121 -25.50 0.96 6.84
N ASN A 122 -24.39 0.93 7.57
CA ASN A 122 -24.35 0.73 9.01
C ASN A 122 -24.76 2.03 9.76
N LEU A 123 -25.79 1.91 10.60
CA LEU A 123 -26.34 3.03 11.38
C LEU A 123 -25.72 3.12 12.80
N GLY A 124 -24.80 2.21 13.12
CA GLY A 124 -24.33 1.91 14.47
C GLY A 124 -25.24 0.88 15.14
N ASP A 125 -24.90 0.49 16.38
CA ASP A 125 -25.72 -0.36 17.28
C ASP A 125 -26.22 -1.69 16.72
N GLY A 126 -25.57 -2.20 15.67
CA GLY A 126 -25.96 -3.43 15.00
C GLY A 126 -27.06 -3.27 13.95
N THR A 127 -27.48 -2.05 13.60
CA THR A 127 -28.59 -1.79 12.68
C THR A 127 -28.16 -1.20 11.33
N PHE A 128 -28.94 -1.49 10.27
CA PHE A 128 -28.60 -1.15 8.89
C PHE A 128 -29.76 -0.54 8.10
N ALA A 129 -29.43 0.23 7.07
CA ALA A 129 -30.37 0.74 6.07
C ALA A 129 -29.94 0.39 4.64
N ASP A 130 -30.86 -0.15 3.83
CA ASP A 130 -30.65 -0.32 2.40
C ASP A 130 -30.52 1.04 1.70
N ILE A 131 -29.34 1.32 1.15
CA ILE A 131 -29.04 2.54 0.38
C ILE A 131 -28.80 2.24 -1.10
N THR A 132 -28.98 1.00 -1.56
CA THR A 132 -28.63 0.52 -2.91
C THR A 132 -29.07 1.46 -4.03
N ALA A 133 -30.35 1.85 -4.02
CA ALA A 133 -30.92 2.72 -5.05
C ALA A 133 -30.43 4.18 -4.97
N ALA A 134 -30.14 4.67 -3.75
CA ALA A 134 -29.62 6.03 -3.54
C ALA A 134 -28.11 6.11 -3.88
N ALA A 135 -27.39 5.02 -3.67
CA ALA A 135 -25.98 4.87 -3.98
C ALA A 135 -25.73 4.61 -5.47
N GLY A 136 -26.68 4.00 -6.19
CA GLY A 136 -26.56 3.75 -7.63
C GLY A 136 -25.81 2.46 -8.00
N VAL A 137 -25.71 1.52 -7.06
CA VAL A 137 -24.88 0.30 -7.16
C VAL A 137 -25.66 -0.99 -7.39
N ALA A 138 -26.93 -0.88 -7.80
CA ALA A 138 -27.77 -2.03 -8.13
C ALA A 138 -27.28 -2.70 -9.43
N VAL A 139 -26.71 -3.90 -9.32
CA VAL A 139 -26.35 -4.75 -10.47
C VAL A 139 -27.38 -5.87 -10.59
N THR A 140 -28.04 -5.98 -11.76
CA THR A 140 -29.23 -6.85 -11.96
C THR A 140 -29.10 -7.88 -13.09
N THR A 141 -27.93 -7.96 -13.74
CA THR A 141 -27.75 -8.78 -14.95
C THR A 141 -26.44 -9.57 -14.94
N PRO A 142 -26.43 -10.82 -15.44
CA PRO A 142 -27.43 -11.89 -15.26
C PRO A 142 -27.18 -12.69 -13.96
N VAL A 143 -25.95 -12.72 -13.46
CA VAL A 143 -25.57 -13.38 -12.20
C VAL A 143 -24.38 -12.63 -11.61
N GLY A 144 -24.57 -12.01 -10.44
CA GLY A 144 -23.49 -11.46 -9.63
C GLY A 144 -22.76 -12.56 -8.87
N VAL A 145 -21.44 -12.44 -8.75
CA VAL A 145 -20.58 -13.48 -8.15
C VAL A 145 -19.96 -12.98 -6.84
N THR A 146 -19.21 -11.88 -6.90
CA THR A 146 -18.56 -11.28 -5.73
C THR A 146 -18.35 -9.78 -5.94
N ALA A 147 -17.85 -9.11 -4.90
CA ALA A 147 -17.51 -7.71 -4.88
C ALA A 147 -16.17 -7.48 -4.16
N SER A 148 -15.47 -6.43 -4.58
CA SER A 148 -14.23 -5.97 -3.96
C SER A 148 -14.27 -4.48 -3.78
N PHE A 149 -13.94 -4.00 -2.59
CA PHE A 149 -13.68 -2.60 -2.30
C PHE A 149 -12.17 -2.30 -2.39
N ALA A 150 -11.81 -1.20 -3.05
CA ALA A 150 -10.44 -0.69 -3.16
C ALA A 150 -10.46 0.79 -3.58
N ASP A 151 -9.56 1.63 -3.07
CA ASP A 151 -9.36 2.99 -3.57
C ASP A 151 -8.54 2.96 -4.88
N VAL A 152 -9.20 2.93 -6.04
CA VAL A 152 -8.52 2.70 -7.32
C VAL A 152 -7.93 3.95 -7.96
N ASP A 153 -8.29 5.14 -7.47
CA ASP A 153 -7.74 6.42 -7.93
C ASP A 153 -6.94 7.20 -6.86
N ASN A 154 -6.72 6.59 -5.69
CA ASN A 154 -5.96 7.09 -4.55
C ASN A 154 -6.54 8.37 -3.90
N ASP A 155 -7.85 8.58 -4.01
CA ASP A 155 -8.53 9.76 -3.48
C ASP A 155 -8.94 9.66 -2.00
N GLY A 156 -8.90 8.45 -1.43
CA GLY A 156 -9.26 8.15 -0.04
C GLY A 156 -10.63 7.51 0.14
N ASP A 157 -11.40 7.32 -0.92
CA ASP A 157 -12.74 6.76 -0.87
C ASP A 157 -12.76 5.33 -1.44
N ALA A 158 -13.50 4.42 -0.80
CA ALA A 158 -13.56 3.03 -1.26
C ALA A 158 -14.42 2.88 -2.52
N ASP A 159 -13.80 2.53 -3.65
CA ASP A 159 -14.49 2.21 -4.89
C ASP A 159 -14.95 0.74 -4.91
N LEU A 160 -15.98 0.44 -5.70
CA LEU A 160 -16.62 -0.87 -5.73
C LEU A 160 -16.45 -1.54 -7.10
N TYR A 161 -15.86 -2.74 -7.11
CA TYR A 161 -15.78 -3.59 -8.29
C TYR A 161 -16.62 -4.87 -8.12
N VAL A 162 -17.48 -5.17 -9.08
CA VAL A 162 -18.43 -6.30 -9.04
C VAL A 162 -18.16 -7.26 -10.20
N THR A 163 -18.02 -8.55 -9.89
CA THR A 163 -17.81 -9.59 -10.91
C THR A 163 -19.10 -10.32 -11.28
N ASN A 164 -19.22 -10.68 -12.56
CA ASN A 164 -20.43 -11.27 -13.12
C ASN A 164 -20.13 -12.52 -13.97
N VAL A 165 -21.16 -13.33 -14.20
CA VAL A 165 -21.10 -14.47 -15.14
C VAL A 165 -21.63 -14.07 -16.52
N ARG A 166 -20.75 -14.04 -17.52
CA ARG A 166 -21.07 -13.72 -18.93
C ARG A 166 -21.86 -12.41 -19.09
N SER A 167 -21.39 -11.42 -18.35
CA SER A 167 -21.71 -10.02 -18.50
C SER A 167 -20.49 -9.23 -18.09
N ALA A 168 -20.39 -7.98 -18.56
CA ALA A 168 -19.33 -7.09 -18.12
C ALA A 168 -19.30 -7.02 -16.59
N ASN A 169 -18.12 -7.21 -16.01
CA ASN A 169 -17.86 -6.77 -14.63
C ASN A 169 -18.04 -5.24 -14.56
N VAL A 170 -18.35 -4.72 -13.37
CA VAL A 170 -18.71 -3.30 -13.19
C VAL A 170 -17.75 -2.64 -12.21
N LEU A 171 -17.17 -1.50 -12.60
CA LEU A 171 -16.40 -0.62 -11.72
C LEU A 171 -17.22 0.63 -11.40
N PHE A 172 -17.43 0.86 -10.11
CA PHE A 172 -18.11 2.01 -9.55
C PHE A 172 -17.13 2.86 -8.74
N VAL A 173 -17.02 4.15 -9.07
CA VAL A 173 -16.19 5.11 -8.31
C VAL A 173 -17.05 5.84 -7.29
N ASN A 174 -16.61 5.89 -6.05
CA ASN A 174 -17.30 6.54 -4.94
C ASN A 174 -16.97 8.05 -4.89
N ASP A 175 -17.84 8.85 -4.28
CA ASP A 175 -17.62 10.29 -4.06
C ASP A 175 -17.35 10.65 -2.58
N GLY A 176 -17.07 9.62 -1.78
CA GLY A 176 -16.87 9.68 -0.32
C GLY A 176 -18.15 9.92 0.48
N LYS A 177 -19.32 9.84 -0.16
CA LYS A 177 -20.63 10.08 0.49
C LYS A 177 -21.62 8.96 0.20
N GLY A 178 -21.13 7.81 -0.24
CA GLY A 178 -21.93 6.66 -0.63
C GLY A 178 -22.69 6.87 -1.93
N HIS A 179 -22.25 7.75 -2.83
CA HIS A 179 -22.77 7.86 -4.19
C HIS A 179 -21.74 7.39 -5.19
N PHE A 180 -22.17 6.46 -6.05
CA PHE A 180 -21.28 5.77 -6.95
C PHE A 180 -21.57 6.10 -8.41
N GLN A 181 -20.51 6.22 -9.19
CA GLN A 181 -20.57 6.38 -10.64
C GLN A 181 -20.02 5.14 -11.34
N ASP A 182 -20.82 4.51 -12.22
CA ASP A 182 -20.32 3.46 -13.12
C ASP A 182 -19.37 4.07 -14.16
N VAL A 183 -18.10 3.63 -14.14
CA VAL A 183 -17.03 4.06 -15.06
C VAL A 183 -16.52 2.92 -15.94
N THR A 184 -17.22 1.78 -15.95
CA THR A 184 -16.80 0.53 -16.60
C THR A 184 -16.43 0.69 -18.07
N GLU A 185 -17.25 1.43 -18.83
CA GLU A 185 -17.03 1.63 -20.27
C GLU A 185 -15.68 2.31 -20.56
N THR A 186 -15.25 3.21 -19.68
CA THR A 186 -14.01 3.99 -19.85
C THR A 186 -12.81 3.40 -19.15
N SER A 187 -12.99 2.51 -18.17
CA SER A 187 -11.91 2.00 -17.34
C SER A 187 -11.09 0.89 -18.00
N GLY A 188 -11.71 0.11 -18.89
CA GLY A 188 -11.08 -1.08 -19.48
C GLY A 188 -11.32 -2.38 -18.69
N LEU A 189 -12.06 -2.32 -17.57
CA LEU A 189 -12.34 -3.48 -16.72
C LEU A 189 -13.65 -4.22 -17.02
N GLY A 190 -14.35 -3.88 -18.11
CA GLY A 190 -15.61 -4.50 -18.53
C GLY A 190 -15.47 -5.91 -19.14
N TYR A 191 -14.68 -6.80 -18.53
CA TYR A 191 -14.50 -8.17 -19.00
C TYR A 191 -15.81 -8.94 -18.95
N ASP A 192 -16.17 -9.58 -20.07
CA ASP A 192 -17.37 -10.41 -20.24
C ASP A 192 -16.98 -11.88 -20.32
N GLY A 193 -16.99 -12.54 -19.17
CA GLY A 193 -16.61 -13.95 -19.02
C GLY A 193 -17.12 -14.55 -17.70
N HIS A 194 -16.58 -15.69 -17.30
CA HIS A 194 -16.93 -16.36 -16.05
C HIS A 194 -15.98 -15.90 -14.94
N SER A 195 -16.13 -14.64 -14.54
CA SER A 195 -15.34 -14.00 -13.50
C SER A 195 -15.72 -14.55 -12.12
N SER A 196 -14.73 -14.69 -11.24
CA SER A 196 -14.92 -15.01 -9.81
C SER A 196 -14.27 -13.94 -8.94
N GLY A 197 -13.24 -14.28 -8.15
CA GLY A 197 -12.52 -13.33 -7.29
C GLY A 197 -11.87 -12.16 -8.04
N ALA A 198 -11.76 -11.03 -7.34
CA ALA A 198 -11.10 -9.81 -7.82
C ALA A 198 -10.18 -9.28 -6.71
N VAL A 199 -8.87 -9.31 -6.95
CA VAL A 199 -7.85 -9.00 -5.96
C VAL A 199 -7.08 -7.75 -6.40
N PHE A 200 -7.20 -6.68 -5.62
CA PHE A 200 -6.48 -5.44 -5.82
C PHE A 200 -5.19 -5.40 -5.00
N PHE A 201 -4.06 -5.15 -5.67
CA PHE A 201 -2.75 -5.02 -5.04
C PHE A 201 -1.79 -4.27 -5.97
N ASP A 202 -0.74 -3.67 -5.43
CA ASP A 202 0.28 -2.94 -6.21
C ASP A 202 1.42 -3.89 -6.59
N TYR A 203 1.32 -4.56 -7.74
CA TYR A 203 2.28 -5.62 -8.10
C TYR A 203 3.61 -5.09 -8.62
N ASP A 204 3.63 -3.86 -9.15
CA ASP A 204 4.83 -3.25 -9.72
C ASP A 204 5.41 -2.10 -8.87
N ARG A 205 4.81 -1.85 -7.70
CA ARG A 205 5.19 -0.84 -6.71
C ARG A 205 5.18 0.58 -7.25
N ASP A 206 4.19 0.89 -8.09
CA ASP A 206 4.02 2.21 -8.68
C ASP A 206 3.04 3.12 -7.90
N GLY A 207 2.58 2.66 -6.74
CA GLY A 207 1.72 3.36 -5.79
C GLY A 207 0.24 3.31 -6.17
N ARG A 208 -0.14 2.54 -7.20
CA ARG A 208 -1.53 2.34 -7.62
C ARG A 208 -1.93 0.89 -7.43
N LEU A 209 -3.20 0.67 -7.10
CA LEU A 209 -3.75 -0.68 -7.02
C LEU A 209 -4.04 -1.20 -8.43
N ASP A 210 -3.37 -2.28 -8.79
CA ASP A 210 -3.65 -3.12 -9.95
C ASP A 210 -4.70 -4.17 -9.61
N LEU A 211 -5.24 -4.87 -10.61
CA LEU A 211 -6.28 -5.88 -10.41
C LEU A 211 -5.88 -7.23 -11.00
N PHE A 212 -5.85 -8.28 -10.17
CA PHE A 212 -5.92 -9.66 -10.62
C PHE A 212 -7.36 -10.18 -10.57
N LEU A 213 -7.90 -10.55 -11.73
CA LEU A 213 -9.25 -11.06 -11.89
C LEU A 213 -9.21 -12.57 -12.14
N CYS A 214 -9.73 -13.35 -11.19
CA CYS A 214 -9.86 -14.79 -11.30
C CYS A 214 -10.93 -15.16 -12.34
N VAL A 215 -10.60 -16.17 -13.16
CA VAL A 215 -11.51 -16.69 -14.19
C VAL A 215 -11.66 -18.20 -14.09
N VAL A 216 -12.89 -18.65 -13.87
CA VAL A 216 -13.20 -20.09 -13.73
C VAL A 216 -13.19 -20.81 -15.09
N GLY A 217 -13.43 -20.11 -16.20
CA GLY A 217 -13.56 -20.73 -17.53
C GLY A 217 -14.99 -21.11 -17.88
N VAL A 218 -15.17 -21.71 -19.07
CA VAL A 218 -16.50 -21.81 -19.69
C VAL A 218 -17.29 -22.99 -19.13
N TYR A 219 -18.22 -22.71 -18.21
CA TYR A 219 -19.14 -23.71 -17.65
C TYR A 219 -20.61 -23.54 -18.07
N THR A 220 -20.92 -22.56 -18.93
CA THR A 220 -22.30 -22.32 -19.42
C THR A 220 -22.41 -22.44 -20.95
N THR A 221 -23.63 -22.75 -21.41
CA THR A 221 -24.04 -22.74 -22.82
C THR A 221 -24.45 -21.32 -23.25
N ASP A 222 -24.73 -21.12 -24.54
CA ASP A 222 -25.32 -19.88 -25.07
C ASP A 222 -26.84 -19.80 -24.89
N GLU A 223 -27.47 -20.79 -24.24
CA GLU A 223 -28.92 -20.80 -23.99
C GLU A 223 -29.24 -19.88 -22.80
N LEU A 224 -29.89 -18.75 -23.07
CA LEU A 224 -30.46 -17.91 -22.02
C LEU A 224 -31.78 -18.49 -21.51
N ARG A 225 -31.92 -18.51 -20.19
CA ARG A 225 -33.12 -18.93 -19.45
C ARG A 225 -33.60 -17.81 -18.56
N THR A 226 -34.87 -17.87 -18.18
CA THR A 226 -35.51 -16.91 -17.30
C THR A 226 -35.83 -17.56 -15.96
N VAL A 227 -35.47 -16.91 -14.86
CA VAL A 227 -35.98 -17.17 -13.52
C VAL A 227 -37.00 -16.09 -13.19
N ALA A 228 -38.20 -16.48 -12.77
CA ALA A 228 -39.25 -15.56 -12.37
C ALA A 228 -39.44 -15.58 -10.85
N ASN A 229 -39.38 -14.41 -10.24
CA ASN A 229 -39.72 -14.20 -8.83
C ASN A 229 -41.12 -13.57 -8.75
N ASP A 230 -42.08 -14.26 -8.11
CA ASP A 230 -43.42 -13.72 -7.85
C ASP A 230 -43.38 -12.82 -6.60
N ALA A 231 -43.99 -11.63 -6.70
CA ALA A 231 -44.11 -10.64 -5.63
C ALA A 231 -44.87 -11.13 -4.38
N THR A 232 -45.53 -12.30 -4.44
CA THR A 232 -46.48 -12.74 -3.40
C THR A 232 -46.03 -13.90 -2.52
N THR A 233 -44.91 -14.57 -2.80
CA THR A 233 -44.60 -15.88 -2.19
C THR A 233 -43.26 -15.98 -1.44
N THR A 234 -42.22 -15.24 -1.81
CA THR A 234 -40.85 -15.65 -1.42
C THR A 234 -40.02 -14.64 -0.62
N GLY A 235 -40.39 -13.35 -0.58
CA GLY A 235 -39.54 -12.30 -0.01
C GLY A 235 -38.38 -11.87 -0.92
N TYR A 236 -38.27 -12.45 -2.13
CA TYR A 236 -37.31 -12.05 -3.15
C TYR A 236 -37.75 -10.81 -3.91
N GLU A 237 -36.81 -10.13 -4.56
CA GLU A 237 -37.12 -9.07 -5.53
C GLU A 237 -37.96 -9.64 -6.69
N ALA A 238 -39.13 -9.04 -6.92
CA ALA A 238 -40.05 -9.47 -7.96
C ALA A 238 -39.55 -9.05 -9.35
N GLY A 239 -39.53 -9.99 -10.29
CA GLY A 239 -39.04 -9.72 -11.63
C GLY A 239 -38.78 -10.98 -12.44
N GLU A 240 -38.40 -10.77 -13.70
CA GLU A 240 -37.87 -11.80 -14.59
C GLU A 240 -36.39 -11.53 -14.82
N PHE A 241 -35.55 -12.48 -14.42
CA PHE A 241 -34.10 -12.37 -14.49
C PHE A 241 -33.56 -13.41 -15.44
N LEU A 242 -32.50 -13.07 -16.17
CA LEU A 242 -31.91 -13.94 -17.17
C LEU A 242 -30.64 -14.59 -16.64
N PHE A 243 -30.38 -15.83 -17.02
CA PHE A 243 -29.09 -16.50 -16.78
C PHE A 243 -28.76 -17.46 -17.93
N TYR A 244 -27.49 -17.83 -18.07
CA TYR A 244 -27.05 -18.79 -19.08
C TYR A 244 -27.17 -20.21 -18.56
N SER A 245 -27.78 -21.12 -19.31
CA SER A 245 -27.90 -22.49 -18.83
C SER A 245 -26.55 -23.19 -18.79
N ALA A 246 -26.30 -23.92 -17.71
CA ALA A 246 -25.05 -24.59 -17.43
C ALA A 246 -24.78 -25.79 -18.35
N VAL A 247 -23.51 -26.03 -18.67
CA VAL A 247 -23.09 -27.17 -19.49
C VAL A 247 -23.09 -28.45 -18.64
N LYS A 248 -23.58 -29.55 -19.22
CA LYS A 248 -23.46 -30.87 -18.59
C LYS A 248 -21.98 -31.26 -18.41
N GLY A 249 -21.62 -31.71 -17.19
CA GLY A 249 -20.25 -32.14 -16.87
C GLY A 249 -19.27 -30.99 -16.75
N ALA A 250 -19.72 -29.86 -16.20
CA ALA A 250 -18.89 -28.67 -16.00
C ALA A 250 -17.72 -28.89 -15.01
N PHE A 251 -17.88 -29.76 -14.00
CA PHE A 251 -16.81 -30.21 -13.09
C PHE A 251 -15.71 -31.09 -13.72
N GLY A 252 -15.72 -31.26 -15.05
CA GLY A 252 -14.59 -31.82 -15.80
C GLY A 252 -14.11 -30.83 -16.87
N GLY A 253 -14.18 -29.54 -16.56
CA GLY A 253 -13.91 -28.45 -17.48
C GLY A 253 -12.41 -28.29 -17.78
N HIS A 254 -11.56 -28.54 -16.79
CA HIS A 254 -10.09 -28.55 -16.92
C HIS A 254 -9.57 -29.57 -17.94
N LEU A 255 -10.34 -30.63 -18.23
CA LEU A 255 -10.01 -31.63 -19.24
C LEU A 255 -10.34 -31.20 -20.67
N GLN A 256 -10.96 -30.03 -20.85
CA GLN A 256 -11.48 -29.54 -22.13
C GLN A 256 -10.77 -28.23 -22.51
N PRO A 257 -9.72 -28.29 -23.37
CA PRO A 257 -8.92 -27.12 -23.73
C PRO A 257 -9.74 -25.94 -24.28
N GLU A 258 -10.87 -26.21 -24.94
CA GLU A 258 -11.76 -25.17 -25.46
C GLU A 258 -12.51 -24.38 -24.37
N ARG A 259 -12.59 -24.92 -23.15
CA ARG A 259 -13.26 -24.29 -22.00
C ARG A 259 -12.31 -23.54 -21.08
N LEU A 260 -11.00 -23.80 -21.17
CA LEU A 260 -10.00 -23.09 -20.39
C LEU A 260 -10.00 -21.59 -20.75
N ARG A 261 -9.92 -20.74 -19.73
CA ARG A 261 -9.70 -19.30 -19.87
C ARG A 261 -8.76 -18.89 -18.75
N HIS A 262 -7.72 -18.14 -19.11
CA HIS A 262 -6.80 -17.61 -18.13
C HIS A 262 -7.44 -16.52 -17.29
N SER A 263 -7.05 -16.44 -16.02
CA SER A 263 -7.24 -15.23 -15.21
C SER A 263 -6.52 -14.04 -15.83
N ARG A 264 -6.88 -12.82 -15.40
CA ARG A 264 -6.40 -11.58 -16.00
C ARG A 264 -5.63 -10.74 -14.99
N LEU A 265 -4.51 -10.17 -15.40
CA LEU A 265 -3.83 -9.12 -14.65
C LEU A 265 -4.02 -7.79 -15.38
N TYR A 266 -4.57 -6.81 -14.69
CA TYR A 266 -4.79 -5.46 -15.17
C TYR A 266 -3.88 -4.48 -14.44
N ARG A 267 -3.05 -3.76 -15.19
CA ARG A 267 -2.24 -2.67 -14.64
C ARG A 267 -3.04 -1.38 -14.58
N ASN A 268 -2.99 -0.68 -13.45
CA ASN A 268 -3.58 0.64 -13.27
C ASN A 268 -2.66 1.74 -13.84
N LEU A 269 -3.15 2.42 -14.87
CA LEU A 269 -2.44 3.49 -15.58
C LEU A 269 -2.67 4.88 -14.96
N GLY A 270 -3.49 4.97 -13.90
CA GLY A 270 -4.04 6.21 -13.38
C GLY A 270 -5.23 6.72 -14.20
N ASP A 271 -5.85 7.78 -13.69
CA ASP A 271 -7.07 8.39 -14.27
C ASP A 271 -8.20 7.37 -14.52
N LEU A 272 -8.36 6.41 -13.61
CA LEU A 272 -9.36 5.33 -13.69
C LEU A 272 -9.24 4.44 -14.93
N ARG A 273 -8.04 4.27 -15.49
CA ARG A 273 -7.80 3.42 -16.66
C ARG A 273 -6.89 2.25 -16.35
N PHE A 274 -7.26 1.09 -16.90
CA PHE A 274 -6.58 -0.16 -16.71
C PHE A 274 -6.20 -0.80 -18.05
N GLU A 275 -5.06 -1.48 -18.07
CA GLU A 275 -4.55 -2.23 -19.22
C GLU A 275 -4.39 -3.71 -18.87
N ASP A 276 -4.96 -4.59 -19.68
CA ASP A 276 -4.71 -6.04 -19.57
C ASP A 276 -3.25 -6.34 -19.95
N VAL A 277 -2.45 -6.70 -18.94
CA VAL A 277 -1.03 -7.04 -19.07
C VAL A 277 -0.76 -8.54 -18.90
N THR A 278 -1.79 -9.38 -18.87
CA THR A 278 -1.70 -10.83 -18.58
C THR A 278 -0.61 -11.55 -19.39
N GLU A 279 -0.62 -11.35 -20.71
CA GLU A 279 0.38 -11.97 -21.61
C GLU A 279 1.78 -11.36 -21.44
N ALA A 280 1.85 -10.06 -21.09
CA ALA A 280 3.12 -9.35 -20.92
C ALA A 280 3.80 -9.69 -19.60
N SER A 281 3.03 -9.92 -18.53
CA SER A 281 3.51 -10.31 -17.21
C SER A 281 3.91 -11.78 -17.15
N GLY A 282 3.39 -12.61 -18.06
CA GLY A 282 3.63 -14.05 -18.08
C GLY A 282 2.80 -14.85 -17.06
N LEU A 283 1.87 -14.18 -16.36
CA LEU A 283 0.95 -14.81 -15.41
C LEU A 283 -0.19 -15.50 -16.18
N LEU A 284 0.07 -16.72 -16.64
CA LEU A 284 -0.86 -17.56 -17.39
C LEU A 284 -1.16 -18.81 -16.57
N ASP A 285 -2.22 -18.77 -15.77
CA ASP A 285 -2.71 -19.90 -14.97
C ASP A 285 -3.32 -21.02 -15.83
N ASP A 286 -3.69 -22.14 -15.23
CA ASP A 286 -4.32 -23.25 -15.97
C ASP A 286 -5.83 -23.01 -16.27
N GLY A 287 -6.38 -21.85 -15.89
CA GLY A 287 -7.82 -21.55 -15.82
C GLY A 287 -8.53 -22.30 -14.69
N PHE A 288 -9.85 -22.11 -14.54
CA PHE A 288 -10.60 -22.66 -13.38
C PHE A 288 -10.18 -22.08 -12.04
N SER A 289 -9.67 -20.84 -12.06
CA SER A 289 -9.29 -20.13 -10.85
C SER A 289 -10.48 -19.48 -10.18
N GLY A 290 -10.62 -19.74 -8.89
CA GLY A 290 -11.70 -19.24 -8.06
C GLY A 290 -11.34 -17.96 -7.33
N ASP A 291 -10.27 -18.04 -6.54
CA ASP A 291 -9.81 -16.98 -5.64
C ASP A 291 -8.29 -16.86 -5.70
N ALA A 292 -7.75 -15.79 -5.12
CA ALA A 292 -6.31 -15.59 -4.98
C ALA A 292 -5.98 -14.72 -3.77
N ALA A 293 -4.74 -14.76 -3.29
CA ALA A 293 -4.23 -13.87 -2.24
C ALA A 293 -2.85 -13.31 -2.63
N PRO A 294 -2.60 -12.00 -2.43
CA PRO A 294 -1.26 -11.46 -2.43
C PRO A 294 -0.48 -12.04 -1.25
N VAL A 295 0.75 -12.49 -1.49
CA VAL A 295 1.61 -13.11 -0.46
C VAL A 295 3.05 -12.62 -0.59
N ASP A 296 3.85 -12.69 0.47
CA ASP A 296 5.32 -12.45 0.40
C ASP A 296 6.02 -13.63 1.07
N VAL A 297 5.87 -14.81 0.45
CA VAL A 297 6.32 -16.06 1.05
C VAL A 297 7.84 -16.25 1.00
N ASN A 298 8.51 -15.57 0.06
CA ASN A 298 9.97 -15.58 -0.03
C ASN A 298 10.63 -14.48 0.82
N GLY A 299 9.82 -13.58 1.42
CA GLY A 299 10.27 -12.53 2.33
C GLY A 299 11.15 -11.47 1.66
N ASP A 300 10.99 -11.27 0.36
CA ASP A 300 11.77 -10.29 -0.41
C ASP A 300 11.13 -8.90 -0.45
N GLY A 301 9.92 -8.80 0.10
CA GLY A 301 9.09 -7.60 0.21
C GLY A 301 8.17 -7.38 -0.98
N TRP A 302 8.42 -7.98 -2.14
CA TRP A 302 7.52 -7.87 -3.29
C TRP A 302 6.33 -8.80 -3.10
N LEU A 303 5.14 -8.30 -3.41
CA LEU A 303 3.95 -9.15 -3.39
C LEU A 303 4.02 -10.12 -4.57
N ASP A 304 4.06 -11.39 -4.21
CA ASP A 304 3.78 -12.57 -5.02
C ASP A 304 2.26 -12.83 -5.04
N LEU A 305 1.83 -13.89 -5.72
CA LEU A 305 0.42 -14.26 -5.79
C LEU A 305 0.21 -15.77 -5.65
N TYR A 306 -0.64 -16.19 -4.71
CA TYR A 306 -1.14 -17.56 -4.63
C TYR A 306 -2.54 -17.62 -5.24
N VAL A 307 -2.70 -18.39 -6.32
CA VAL A 307 -3.93 -18.48 -7.11
C VAL A 307 -4.53 -19.87 -6.96
N LEU A 308 -5.75 -19.93 -6.45
CA LEU A 308 -6.47 -21.19 -6.25
C LEU A 308 -6.99 -21.76 -7.56
N ASN A 309 -7.08 -23.09 -7.63
CA ASN A 309 -7.73 -23.78 -8.73
C ASN A 309 -8.85 -24.70 -8.24
N MET A 310 -10.02 -24.57 -8.85
CA MET A 310 -11.20 -25.34 -8.47
C MET A 310 -11.16 -26.79 -8.99
N GLN A 311 -10.40 -27.11 -10.05
CA GLN A 311 -10.36 -28.45 -10.66
C GLN A 311 -8.96 -28.80 -11.17
N GLY A 312 -7.94 -28.53 -10.37
CA GLY A 312 -6.59 -28.49 -10.90
C GLY A 312 -5.53 -28.40 -9.83
N ARG A 313 -4.45 -27.70 -10.13
CA ARG A 313 -3.43 -27.38 -9.12
C ARG A 313 -3.53 -25.90 -8.83
N ASP A 314 -3.36 -25.53 -7.57
CA ASP A 314 -3.07 -24.13 -7.25
C ASP A 314 -1.74 -23.70 -7.87
N HIS A 315 -1.60 -22.39 -8.08
CA HIS A 315 -0.37 -21.77 -8.54
C HIS A 315 0.18 -20.79 -7.52
N TYR A 316 1.50 -20.82 -7.33
CA TYR A 316 2.25 -19.75 -6.69
C TYR A 316 3.12 -19.06 -7.74
N TRP A 317 2.85 -17.77 -7.93
CA TRP A 317 3.48 -16.88 -8.88
C TRP A 317 4.40 -15.92 -8.14
N GLU A 318 5.71 -16.14 -8.28
CA GLU A 318 6.73 -15.28 -7.70
C GLU A 318 6.94 -14.05 -8.58
N ASN A 319 6.94 -12.86 -7.98
CA ASN A 319 7.15 -11.60 -8.68
C ASN A 319 8.60 -11.47 -9.16
N ASP A 320 8.79 -11.19 -10.45
CA ASP A 320 10.12 -11.13 -11.06
C ASP A 320 10.84 -9.78 -10.87
N ARG A 321 10.16 -8.82 -10.23
CA ARG A 321 10.59 -7.44 -9.96
C ARG A 321 10.87 -6.61 -11.21
N LYS A 322 10.34 -7.03 -12.36
CA LYS A 322 10.49 -6.40 -13.68
C LYS A 322 9.14 -6.20 -14.37
N GLY A 323 8.05 -6.33 -13.63
CA GLY A 323 6.69 -6.22 -14.14
C GLY A 323 6.08 -7.54 -14.61
N GLY A 324 6.61 -8.69 -14.18
CA GLY A 324 6.08 -10.00 -14.50
C GLY A 324 6.17 -11.00 -13.34
N PHE A 325 5.76 -12.24 -13.62
CA PHE A 325 5.70 -13.33 -12.65
C PHE A 325 6.32 -14.62 -13.19
N ILE A 326 6.79 -15.48 -12.27
CA ILE A 326 7.37 -16.79 -12.55
C ILE A 326 6.60 -17.86 -11.77
N ASP A 327 6.07 -18.88 -12.45
CA ASP A 327 5.45 -20.04 -11.79
C ASP A 327 6.53 -20.82 -11.02
N ARG A 328 6.49 -20.72 -9.69
CA ARG A 328 7.36 -21.44 -8.75
C ARG A 328 6.61 -22.48 -7.95
N SER A 329 5.36 -22.76 -8.31
CA SER A 329 4.41 -23.58 -7.53
C SER A 329 5.01 -24.89 -7.07
N ARG A 330 5.61 -25.68 -7.98
CA ARG A 330 6.14 -27.01 -7.63
C ARG A 330 7.49 -26.99 -6.91
N GLU A 331 8.18 -25.85 -6.94
CA GLU A 331 9.43 -25.66 -6.21
C GLU A 331 9.15 -25.38 -4.73
N VAL A 332 8.12 -24.56 -4.45
CA VAL A 332 7.74 -24.14 -3.09
C VAL A 332 6.70 -25.08 -2.47
N PHE A 333 5.68 -25.48 -3.25
CA PHE A 333 4.57 -26.34 -2.87
C PHE A 333 4.55 -27.63 -3.74
N PRO A 334 5.30 -28.68 -3.34
CA PRO A 334 5.36 -29.94 -4.10
C PRO A 334 3.99 -30.60 -4.32
N LYS A 335 3.03 -30.32 -3.44
CA LYS A 335 1.62 -30.66 -3.56
C LYS A 335 0.76 -29.45 -3.18
N THR A 336 -0.38 -29.33 -3.84
CA THR A 336 -1.37 -28.27 -3.63
C THR A 336 -2.77 -28.88 -3.58
N SER A 337 -3.76 -28.14 -3.12
CA SER A 337 -5.17 -28.59 -3.11
C SER A 337 -5.69 -28.76 -4.54
N TRP A 338 -6.72 -29.60 -4.74
CA TRP A 338 -7.28 -29.85 -6.07
C TRP A 338 -8.59 -29.10 -6.34
N GLY A 339 -9.40 -28.99 -5.29
CA GLY A 339 -10.73 -28.38 -5.29
C GLY A 339 -10.77 -27.11 -4.47
N ALA A 340 -9.73 -26.28 -4.56
CA ALA A 340 -9.53 -25.15 -3.68
C ALA A 340 -10.60 -24.06 -3.88
N MET A 341 -11.21 -23.62 -2.77
CA MET A 341 -12.26 -22.61 -2.75
C MET A 341 -11.74 -21.28 -2.19
N GLY A 342 -11.56 -21.18 -0.88
CA GLY A 342 -11.11 -19.97 -0.18
C GLY A 342 -9.68 -20.09 0.30
N ILE A 343 -9.02 -18.94 0.48
CA ILE A 343 -7.66 -18.80 1.00
C ILE A 343 -7.64 -17.69 2.05
N GLN A 344 -6.81 -17.86 3.07
CA GLN A 344 -6.45 -16.84 4.05
C GLN A 344 -4.97 -16.94 4.37
N VAL A 345 -4.32 -15.79 4.54
CA VAL A 345 -2.91 -15.64 4.91
C VAL A 345 -2.85 -15.14 6.35
N LEU A 346 -2.20 -15.88 7.23
CA LEU A 346 -2.16 -15.58 8.67
C LEU A 346 -0.87 -16.08 9.31
N ASP A 347 -0.57 -15.63 10.53
CA ASP A 347 0.55 -16.14 11.33
C ASP A 347 -0.01 -17.11 12.41
N VAL A 348 -0.20 -18.38 12.06
CA VAL A 348 -1.02 -19.30 12.88
C VAL A 348 -0.35 -19.61 14.23
N ASP A 349 0.99 -19.57 14.28
CA ASP A 349 1.79 -19.89 15.48
C ASP A 349 2.57 -18.69 16.05
N ASN A 350 2.28 -17.47 15.56
CA ASN A 350 2.87 -16.20 15.99
C ASN A 350 4.41 -16.20 15.92
N ASP A 351 4.97 -16.84 14.89
CA ASP A 351 6.41 -16.91 14.66
C ASP A 351 6.96 -15.76 13.79
N GLY A 352 6.06 -14.94 13.25
CA GLY A 352 6.34 -13.78 12.40
C GLY A 352 6.43 -14.11 10.91
N HIS A 353 6.06 -15.33 10.49
CA HIS A 353 6.01 -15.75 9.10
C HIS A 353 4.56 -15.96 8.62
N GLN A 354 4.34 -15.79 7.31
CA GLN A 354 3.03 -16.01 6.70
C GLN A 354 2.79 -17.50 6.49
N ASP A 355 1.70 -18.01 7.04
CA ASP A 355 1.12 -19.31 6.74
C ASP A 355 -0.11 -19.15 5.84
N ILE A 356 -0.46 -20.22 5.13
CA ILE A 356 -1.56 -20.20 4.15
C ILE A 356 -2.57 -21.30 4.51
N TYR A 357 -3.79 -20.91 4.84
CA TYR A 357 -4.93 -21.82 5.02
C TYR A 357 -5.81 -21.81 3.78
N ILE A 358 -6.13 -22.99 3.25
CA ILE A 358 -6.96 -23.16 2.04
C ILE A 358 -8.07 -24.17 2.32
N THR A 359 -9.28 -23.83 1.93
CA THR A 359 -10.41 -24.75 1.93
C THR A 359 -10.50 -25.54 0.63
N ASP A 360 -10.75 -26.85 0.70
CA ASP A 360 -11.02 -27.71 -0.47
C ASP A 360 -12.42 -28.32 -0.35
N MET A 361 -13.30 -27.93 -1.26
CA MET A 361 -14.68 -28.43 -1.28
C MET A 361 -14.83 -29.64 -2.21
N HIS A 362 -14.19 -29.59 -3.38
CA HIS A 362 -14.53 -30.57 -4.42
C HIS A 362 -14.05 -31.98 -4.09
N SER A 363 -13.02 -32.14 -3.27
CA SER A 363 -12.63 -33.47 -2.79
C SER A 363 -13.77 -34.21 -2.09
N ASP A 364 -14.65 -33.47 -1.41
CA ASP A 364 -15.80 -34.02 -0.69
C ASP A 364 -16.95 -34.40 -1.61
N MET A 365 -17.04 -33.80 -2.81
CA MET A 365 -18.03 -34.22 -3.82
C MET A 365 -17.74 -35.60 -4.42
N SER A 366 -16.54 -36.15 -4.19
CA SER A 366 -16.18 -37.46 -4.71
C SER A 366 -16.84 -38.60 -3.94
N THR A 367 -17.21 -38.39 -2.68
CA THR A 367 -17.69 -39.45 -1.78
C THR A 367 -18.67 -38.89 -0.76
N ASP A 368 -19.81 -39.55 -0.60
CA ASP A 368 -20.73 -39.24 0.50
C ASP A 368 -20.23 -39.87 1.80
N ILE A 369 -19.96 -39.05 2.82
CA ILE A 369 -19.43 -39.46 4.13
C ILE A 369 -20.32 -39.00 5.28
N GLY A 370 -20.30 -39.77 6.36
CA GLY A 370 -20.98 -39.44 7.61
C GLY A 370 -20.24 -38.40 8.45
N PRO A 371 -20.92 -37.77 9.42
CA PRO A 371 -20.36 -36.75 10.34
C PRO A 371 -19.11 -37.20 11.09
N GLU A 372 -18.97 -38.50 11.34
CA GLU A 372 -17.83 -39.08 12.04
C GLU A 372 -16.52 -39.07 11.22
N LEU A 373 -16.60 -38.77 9.92
CA LEU A 373 -15.46 -38.73 9.01
C LEU A 373 -15.06 -37.32 8.58
N GLU A 374 -15.82 -36.28 8.98
CA GLU A 374 -15.63 -34.88 8.54
C GLU A 374 -14.30 -34.24 8.95
N LYS A 375 -13.56 -34.90 9.85
CA LYS A 375 -12.27 -34.43 10.37
C LYS A 375 -11.09 -35.20 9.78
N PHE A 376 -11.29 -35.89 8.66
CA PHE A 376 -10.25 -36.61 7.94
C PHE A 376 -10.25 -36.21 6.48
N LYS A 377 -9.05 -36.15 5.90
CA LYS A 377 -8.84 -35.97 4.46
C LYS A 377 -9.71 -36.91 3.63
N SER A 378 -10.21 -36.39 2.52
CA SER A 378 -11.00 -37.16 1.56
C SER A 378 -10.20 -38.34 0.99
N GLU A 379 -10.81 -39.53 0.98
CA GLU A 379 -10.22 -40.72 0.35
C GLU A 379 -10.25 -40.67 -1.19
N ILE A 380 -10.82 -39.61 -1.79
CA ILE A 380 -10.95 -39.34 -3.24
C ILE A 380 -11.30 -40.57 -4.11
N THR A 381 -12.55 -40.71 -4.54
CA THR A 381 -12.93 -41.87 -5.38
C THR A 381 -12.62 -41.68 -6.87
N TRP A 382 -12.47 -40.42 -7.31
CA TRP A 382 -12.15 -40.06 -8.69
C TRP A 382 -10.80 -40.61 -9.13
N LYS A 383 -10.67 -40.92 -10.42
CA LYS A 383 -9.47 -41.56 -10.97
C LYS A 383 -8.54 -40.53 -11.57
N GLU A 384 -7.24 -40.82 -11.58
CA GLU A 384 -6.21 -39.92 -12.13
C GLU A 384 -6.47 -39.36 -13.54
N PRO A 385 -7.10 -40.09 -14.49
CA PRO A 385 -7.47 -39.48 -15.78
C PRO A 385 -8.46 -38.31 -15.67
N PHE A 386 -9.26 -38.27 -14.60
CA PHE A 386 -10.16 -37.17 -14.28
C PHE A 386 -9.44 -36.10 -13.47
N LEU A 387 -8.65 -36.46 -12.45
CA LEU A 387 -7.93 -35.51 -11.61
C LEU A 387 -6.86 -34.74 -12.40
N ALA A 388 -6.12 -35.45 -13.25
CA ALA A 388 -5.04 -34.94 -14.10
C ALA A 388 -3.87 -34.29 -13.33
N THR A 389 -3.55 -34.78 -12.13
CA THR A 389 -2.55 -34.14 -11.23
C THR A 389 -1.23 -34.90 -11.14
N GLY A 390 -1.21 -36.15 -11.59
CA GLY A 390 -0.01 -37.00 -11.48
C GLY A 390 0.34 -37.36 -10.03
N GLY A 391 -0.65 -37.39 -9.14
CA GLY A 391 -0.47 -37.69 -7.71
C GLY A 391 0.10 -36.55 -6.88
N GLN A 392 0.04 -35.31 -7.38
CA GLN A 392 0.59 -34.11 -6.73
C GLN A 392 -0.47 -33.23 -6.06
N SER A 393 -1.60 -33.82 -5.66
CA SER A 393 -2.68 -33.11 -4.97
C SER A 393 -2.84 -33.54 -3.53
N ILE A 394 -3.33 -32.61 -2.73
CA ILE A 394 -3.96 -32.79 -1.42
C ILE A 394 -5.47 -32.84 -1.66
N PHE A 395 -6.20 -33.64 -0.88
CA PHE A 395 -7.66 -33.78 -0.98
C PHE A 395 -8.26 -33.49 0.39
N GLY A 396 -8.82 -32.30 0.54
CA GLY A 396 -9.21 -31.69 1.83
C GLY A 396 -8.38 -30.43 2.13
N ASN A 397 -8.74 -29.70 3.18
CA ASN A 397 -8.21 -28.36 3.48
C ASN A 397 -6.70 -28.35 3.76
N SER A 398 -5.89 -27.55 3.09
CA SER A 398 -4.45 -27.48 3.38
C SER A 398 -4.11 -26.33 4.31
N LEU A 399 -3.17 -26.54 5.25
CA LEU A 399 -2.49 -25.47 5.96
C LEU A 399 -1.00 -25.60 5.68
N PHE A 400 -0.45 -24.65 4.92
CA PHE A 400 0.97 -24.57 4.64
C PHE A 400 1.64 -23.66 5.67
N ARG A 401 2.39 -24.27 6.60
CA ARG A 401 3.18 -23.55 7.59
C ARG A 401 4.55 -23.20 7.02
N SER A 402 4.96 -21.94 7.16
CA SER A 402 6.27 -21.48 6.73
C SER A 402 7.38 -22.06 7.60
N ARG A 403 8.55 -22.32 7.01
CA ARG A 403 9.76 -22.69 7.74
C ARG A 403 10.70 -21.50 7.98
N GLY A 404 10.33 -20.30 7.51
CA GLY A 404 11.16 -19.10 7.55
C GLY A 404 12.36 -19.11 6.58
N ASP A 405 12.54 -20.16 5.78
CA ASP A 405 13.62 -20.30 4.80
C ASP A 405 13.15 -20.27 3.33
N GLY A 406 11.90 -19.83 3.11
CA GLY A 406 11.22 -19.82 1.81
C GLY A 406 10.56 -21.14 1.44
N GLY A 407 10.60 -22.15 2.31
CA GLY A 407 9.89 -23.41 2.13
C GLY A 407 8.74 -23.61 3.12
N PHE A 408 7.77 -24.45 2.73
CA PHE A 408 6.59 -24.75 3.53
C PHE A 408 6.47 -26.23 3.90
N ASP A 409 5.84 -26.51 5.04
CA ASP A 409 5.36 -27.81 5.45
C ASP A 409 3.82 -27.81 5.45
N GLU A 410 3.21 -28.87 4.92
CA GLU A 410 1.76 -29.05 4.96
C GLU A 410 1.38 -29.73 6.29
N VAL A 411 0.64 -29.04 7.14
CA VAL A 411 0.40 -29.42 8.54
C VAL A 411 -1.09 -29.50 8.92
N SER A 412 -2.01 -29.47 7.95
CA SER A 412 -3.46 -29.43 8.22
C SER A 412 -3.96 -30.50 9.20
N ASP A 413 -3.49 -31.74 9.07
CA ASP A 413 -3.84 -32.85 9.97
C ASP A 413 -3.29 -32.66 11.40
N GLU A 414 -2.13 -32.02 11.55
CA GLU A 414 -1.49 -31.77 12.86
C GLU A 414 -2.23 -30.69 13.64
N VAL A 415 -2.68 -29.66 12.94
CA VAL A 415 -3.30 -28.47 13.54
C VAL A 415 -4.82 -28.59 13.68
N GLY A 416 -5.46 -29.59 13.08
CA GLY A 416 -6.91 -29.77 13.17
C GLY A 416 -7.72 -28.95 12.16
N ALA A 417 -7.14 -28.65 11.00
CA ALA A 417 -7.72 -27.77 9.98
C ALA A 417 -8.93 -28.36 9.24
N GLU A 418 -9.11 -29.68 9.23
CA GLU A 418 -10.10 -30.34 8.37
C GLU A 418 -11.55 -30.05 8.82
N ASN A 419 -12.43 -29.86 7.85
CA ASN A 419 -13.87 -29.73 8.01
C ASN A 419 -14.54 -30.19 6.71
N TYR A 420 -15.88 -30.13 6.63
CA TYR A 420 -16.64 -30.79 5.57
C TYR A 420 -17.52 -29.83 4.77
N TRP A 421 -17.44 -29.93 3.44
CA TRP A 421 -18.01 -28.97 2.49
C TRP A 421 -17.70 -27.51 2.84
N PRO A 422 -16.43 -27.16 3.08
CA PRO A 422 -16.06 -25.77 3.27
C PRO A 422 -16.17 -24.97 1.98
N TRP A 423 -16.48 -23.70 2.12
CA TRP A 423 -16.45 -22.73 1.03
C TRP A 423 -15.44 -21.64 1.36
N GLY A 424 -15.91 -20.52 1.92
CA GLY A 424 -15.09 -19.44 2.41
C GLY A 424 -14.49 -19.65 3.78
N VAL A 425 -13.34 -19.03 3.97
CA VAL A 425 -12.70 -18.82 5.26
C VAL A 425 -12.46 -17.32 5.47
N SER A 426 -12.72 -16.84 6.68
CA SER A 426 -12.32 -15.52 7.17
C SER A 426 -11.48 -15.71 8.43
N ALA A 427 -10.46 -14.88 8.62
CA ALA A 427 -9.58 -14.89 9.79
C ALA A 427 -9.79 -13.65 10.65
N GLY A 428 -9.65 -13.80 11.96
CA GLY A 428 -9.72 -12.70 12.93
C GLY A 428 -9.63 -13.21 14.36
N ASP A 429 -9.07 -12.41 15.27
CA ASP A 429 -8.91 -12.76 16.68
C ASP A 429 -10.24 -12.56 17.45
N LEU A 430 -11.15 -13.54 17.34
CA LEU A 430 -12.54 -13.45 17.81
C LEU A 430 -12.65 -13.38 19.33
N ASN A 431 -11.61 -13.80 20.05
CA ASN A 431 -11.57 -13.78 21.51
C ASN A 431 -10.56 -12.74 22.08
N ALA A 432 -9.95 -11.95 21.20
CA ALA A 432 -8.97 -10.90 21.47
C ALA A 432 -7.76 -11.35 22.31
N ASP A 433 -7.33 -12.61 22.19
CA ASP A 433 -6.27 -13.19 23.02
C ASP A 433 -4.87 -13.15 22.38
N GLY A 434 -4.79 -12.67 21.14
CA GLY A 434 -3.60 -12.52 20.33
C GLY A 434 -3.34 -13.68 19.36
N TRP A 435 -4.29 -14.59 19.18
CA TRP A 435 -4.25 -15.64 18.17
C TRP A 435 -5.35 -15.43 17.14
N GLU A 436 -5.01 -15.44 15.84
CA GLU A 436 -6.03 -15.36 14.80
C GLU A 436 -6.85 -16.66 14.74
N ASP A 437 -8.17 -16.52 14.90
CA ASP A 437 -9.15 -17.59 14.78
C ASP A 437 -9.71 -17.65 13.35
N LEU A 438 -10.39 -18.75 13.01
CA LEU A 438 -10.99 -18.93 11.68
C LEU A 438 -12.50 -19.16 11.76
N PHE A 439 -13.24 -18.51 10.88
CA PHE A 439 -14.63 -18.82 10.57
C PHE A 439 -14.70 -19.46 9.18
N VAL A 440 -15.12 -20.72 9.10
CA VAL A 440 -15.25 -21.47 7.85
C VAL A 440 -16.73 -21.68 7.54
N THR A 441 -17.18 -21.03 6.47
CA THR A 441 -18.52 -21.21 5.92
C THR A 441 -18.64 -22.58 5.25
N SER A 442 -19.80 -23.22 5.34
CA SER A 442 -19.95 -24.61 4.88
C SER A 442 -21.36 -24.97 4.42
N SER A 443 -21.51 -26.24 4.01
CA SER A 443 -22.72 -26.90 3.48
C SER A 443 -22.92 -26.73 1.98
N MET A 444 -23.38 -27.79 1.31
CA MET A 444 -23.61 -27.79 -0.14
C MET A 444 -25.05 -27.39 -0.53
N ASN A 445 -25.99 -27.42 0.42
CA ASN A 445 -27.44 -27.23 0.20
C ASN A 445 -28.09 -28.37 -0.61
N TYR A 446 -29.19 -28.13 -1.31
CA TYR A 446 -29.92 -29.17 -2.07
C TYR A 446 -29.03 -29.84 -3.15
N PRO A 447 -29.10 -31.18 -3.33
CA PRO A 447 -29.93 -32.16 -2.63
C PRO A 447 -29.17 -32.88 -1.49
N PHE A 448 -28.23 -32.19 -0.85
CA PHE A 448 -27.28 -32.78 0.07
C PHE A 448 -27.64 -32.54 1.54
N ARG A 449 -26.98 -33.30 2.42
CA ARG A 449 -27.14 -33.17 3.88
C ARG A 449 -26.71 -31.80 4.38
N TYR A 450 -27.09 -31.46 5.60
CA TYR A 450 -26.60 -30.26 6.27
C TYR A 450 -25.12 -30.41 6.66
N GLY A 451 -24.34 -29.34 6.44
CA GLY A 451 -23.00 -29.13 7.01
C GLY A 451 -23.01 -27.88 7.90
N VAL A 452 -22.26 -27.91 9.01
CA VAL A 452 -22.21 -26.78 9.95
C VAL A 452 -21.18 -25.76 9.51
N ASN A 453 -21.47 -24.47 9.71
CA ASN A 453 -20.39 -23.47 9.73
C ASN A 453 -19.45 -23.80 10.89
N THR A 454 -18.14 -23.81 10.65
CA THR A 454 -17.14 -24.18 11.65
C THR A 454 -16.44 -22.93 12.17
N VAL A 455 -16.33 -22.82 13.50
CA VAL A 455 -15.45 -21.83 14.15
C VAL A 455 -14.27 -22.58 14.73
N LEU A 456 -13.06 -22.17 14.37
CA LEU A 456 -11.81 -22.76 14.84
C LEU A 456 -11.10 -21.73 15.72
N LEU A 457 -11.16 -21.90 17.04
CA LEU A 457 -10.35 -21.10 17.96
C LEU A 457 -8.90 -21.57 17.91
N ASN A 458 -7.95 -20.64 17.84
CA ASN A 458 -6.53 -20.92 17.75
C ASN A 458 -5.89 -20.99 19.15
N ASP A 459 -5.69 -22.20 19.68
CA ASP A 459 -5.08 -22.47 20.98
C ASP A 459 -3.55 -22.65 20.85
N GLY A 460 -2.87 -21.60 20.41
CA GLY A 460 -1.42 -21.56 20.26
C GLY A 460 -0.86 -22.42 19.13
N GLY A 461 -1.43 -22.27 17.93
CA GLY A 461 -1.08 -23.02 16.72
C GLY A 461 -1.88 -24.32 16.52
N HIS A 462 -2.83 -24.61 17.41
CA HIS A 462 -3.77 -25.73 17.31
C HIS A 462 -5.20 -25.21 17.17
N LEU A 463 -5.88 -25.60 16.11
CA LEU A 463 -7.23 -25.15 15.77
C LEU A 463 -8.28 -26.05 16.44
N VAL A 464 -9.21 -25.44 17.17
CA VAL A 464 -10.20 -26.16 17.99
C VAL A 464 -11.62 -25.76 17.61
N ASP A 465 -12.41 -26.75 17.19
CA ASP A 465 -13.83 -26.60 16.88
C ASP A 465 -14.61 -25.98 18.05
N SER A 466 -15.31 -24.88 17.78
CA SER A 466 -15.96 -24.05 18.79
C SER A 466 -17.35 -23.53 18.37
N GLU A 467 -17.91 -23.98 17.26
CA GLU A 467 -19.16 -23.47 16.67
C GLU A 467 -20.38 -23.59 17.61
N PHE A 468 -20.51 -24.68 18.37
CA PHE A 468 -21.57 -24.87 19.36
C PHE A 468 -21.23 -24.26 20.73
N THR A 469 -19.94 -24.20 21.07
CA THR A 469 -19.47 -23.55 22.31
C THR A 469 -19.76 -22.05 22.27
N LEU A 470 -19.51 -21.41 21.13
CA LEU A 470 -19.71 -19.98 20.92
C LEU A 470 -21.11 -19.65 20.39
N GLY A 471 -21.99 -20.64 20.19
CA GLY A 471 -23.39 -20.39 19.83
C GLY A 471 -23.64 -19.99 18.36
N VAL A 472 -22.67 -20.19 17.47
CA VAL A 472 -22.84 -20.06 16.01
C VAL A 472 -23.75 -21.16 15.48
N GLU A 473 -23.61 -22.38 16.03
CA GLU A 473 -24.46 -23.53 15.70
C GLU A 473 -25.19 -24.08 16.94
N PRO A 474 -26.42 -24.63 16.79
CA PRO A 474 -27.22 -24.57 15.57
C PRO A 474 -27.61 -23.12 15.25
N ARG A 475 -27.91 -22.85 13.98
CA ARG A 475 -28.40 -21.55 13.52
C ARG A 475 -29.67 -21.13 14.26
N ARG A 476 -30.09 -19.87 14.08
CA ARG A 476 -31.28 -19.28 14.73
C ARG A 476 -32.48 -20.23 14.65
N ASP A 477 -33.19 -20.34 15.78
CA ASP A 477 -34.34 -21.23 15.97
C ASP A 477 -34.07 -22.74 15.76
N GLY A 478 -32.80 -23.15 15.63
CA GLY A 478 -32.40 -24.53 15.36
C GLY A 478 -32.55 -24.94 13.90
N GLU A 479 -32.71 -23.98 12.99
CA GLU A 479 -32.93 -24.24 11.57
C GLU A 479 -31.70 -24.84 10.89
N THR A 480 -31.94 -25.83 10.03
CA THR A 480 -30.90 -26.56 9.28
C THR A 480 -31.27 -26.71 7.80
N ALA A 481 -32.46 -26.27 7.41
CA ALA A 481 -32.98 -26.33 6.04
C ALA A 481 -34.01 -25.23 5.78
N VAL A 482 -34.19 -24.89 4.52
CA VAL A 482 -35.13 -23.87 4.04
C VAL A 482 -35.89 -24.35 2.80
N PRO A 483 -37.06 -23.76 2.49
CA PRO A 483 -37.70 -23.90 1.19
C PRO A 483 -36.72 -23.56 0.06
N TRP A 484 -36.46 -24.51 -0.84
CA TRP A 484 -35.48 -24.35 -1.93
C TRP A 484 -36.17 -23.91 -3.23
N PHE A 485 -37.20 -24.65 -3.64
CA PHE A 485 -38.06 -24.35 -4.78
C PHE A 485 -39.44 -25.02 -4.63
N GLU A 486 -40.41 -24.55 -5.42
CA GLU A 486 -41.74 -25.17 -5.51
C GLU A 486 -41.89 -25.95 -6.83
N LEU A 487 -42.68 -27.01 -6.82
CA LEU A 487 -43.06 -27.83 -7.97
C LEU A 487 -44.57 -27.96 -8.07
N ASP A 488 -45.13 -27.95 -9.29
CA ASP A 488 -46.48 -28.45 -9.59
C ASP A 488 -46.43 -29.89 -10.13
N CYS A 489 -46.46 -30.86 -9.22
CA CYS A 489 -46.39 -32.28 -9.56
C CYS A 489 -47.67 -32.81 -10.25
N SER A 490 -48.71 -31.99 -10.39
CA SER A 490 -49.88 -32.31 -11.22
C SER A 490 -49.87 -31.60 -12.58
N GLY A 491 -48.98 -30.62 -12.77
CA GLY A 491 -48.88 -29.77 -13.94
C GLY A 491 -47.58 -29.98 -14.70
N ASP A 492 -46.87 -28.89 -14.99
CA ASP A 492 -45.71 -28.90 -15.88
C ASP A 492 -44.49 -29.61 -15.27
N ASP A 493 -44.44 -29.79 -13.95
CA ASP A 493 -43.31 -30.42 -13.23
C ASP A 493 -43.47 -31.92 -12.99
N TYR A 494 -44.50 -32.57 -13.57
CA TYR A 494 -44.78 -33.99 -13.32
C TYR A 494 -43.62 -34.95 -13.65
N GLN A 495 -42.60 -34.48 -14.39
CA GLN A 495 -41.40 -35.24 -14.74
C GLN A 495 -40.21 -35.01 -13.81
N HIS A 496 -40.32 -34.09 -12.84
CA HIS A 496 -39.27 -33.86 -11.86
C HIS A 496 -39.12 -35.10 -10.95
N ASP A 497 -37.90 -35.47 -10.59
CA ASP A 497 -37.64 -36.68 -9.79
C ASP A 497 -38.37 -36.63 -8.43
N ASP A 498 -38.38 -35.46 -7.78
CA ASP A 498 -39.12 -35.24 -6.52
C ASP A 498 -40.66 -35.34 -6.66
N CYS A 499 -41.21 -35.40 -7.87
CA CYS A 499 -42.64 -35.60 -8.12
C CYS A 499 -43.07 -37.07 -8.23
N GLU A 500 -42.15 -38.05 -8.24
CA GLU A 500 -42.44 -39.47 -8.52
C GLU A 500 -43.60 -40.05 -7.68
N PHE A 501 -43.81 -39.53 -6.46
CA PHE A 501 -44.86 -39.97 -5.52
C PHE A 501 -45.74 -38.85 -4.98
N GLN A 502 -45.77 -37.70 -5.67
CA GLN A 502 -46.39 -36.48 -5.16
C GLN A 502 -47.46 -35.96 -6.13
N HIS A 503 -48.40 -35.16 -5.62
CA HIS A 503 -49.47 -34.58 -6.43
C HIS A 503 -49.78 -33.15 -5.97
N GLY A 504 -50.04 -32.26 -6.93
CA GLY A 504 -50.34 -30.85 -6.66
C GLY A 504 -49.09 -30.02 -6.43
N HIS A 505 -49.25 -28.85 -5.82
CA HIS A 505 -48.13 -27.98 -5.48
C HIS A 505 -47.38 -28.50 -4.25
N VAL A 506 -46.06 -28.55 -4.34
CA VAL A 506 -45.18 -29.09 -3.31
C VAL A 506 -44.00 -28.13 -3.11
N GLU A 507 -43.58 -27.95 -1.86
CA GLU A 507 -42.38 -27.19 -1.49
C GLU A 507 -41.22 -28.18 -1.22
N VAL A 508 -40.16 -28.11 -2.02
CA VAL A 508 -38.95 -28.91 -1.83
C VAL A 508 -37.98 -28.13 -0.94
N TRP A 509 -37.46 -28.79 0.08
CA TRP A 509 -36.58 -28.21 1.09
C TRP A 509 -35.14 -28.69 0.89
N GLY A 510 -34.20 -27.77 1.02
CA GLY A 510 -32.76 -28.02 0.93
C GLY A 510 -32.06 -27.55 2.20
N ALA A 511 -30.90 -28.14 2.49
CA ALA A 511 -30.11 -27.74 3.65
C ALA A 511 -29.71 -26.25 3.57
N LEU A 512 -29.60 -25.59 4.71
CA LEU A 512 -29.00 -24.26 4.84
C LEU A 512 -27.49 -24.35 4.56
N GLY A 513 -26.89 -23.24 4.14
CA GLY A 513 -25.47 -23.22 3.80
C GLY A 513 -24.96 -21.81 3.50
N SER A 514 -23.74 -21.54 3.95
CA SER A 514 -23.07 -20.24 3.77
C SER A 514 -21.94 -20.41 2.74
N ARG A 515 -21.61 -19.33 2.01
CA ARG A 515 -20.54 -19.33 1.01
C ARG A 515 -19.39 -18.41 1.37
N SER A 516 -19.71 -17.25 1.93
CA SER A 516 -18.74 -16.25 2.36
C SER A 516 -19.11 -15.70 3.75
N SER A 517 -18.13 -15.10 4.39
CA SER A 517 -18.24 -14.39 5.65
C SER A 517 -17.34 -13.16 5.64
N VAL A 518 -17.58 -12.22 6.54
CA VAL A 518 -16.67 -11.12 6.90
C VAL A 518 -16.62 -11.04 8.42
N ILE A 519 -15.45 -10.69 8.96
CA ILE A 519 -15.20 -10.51 10.39
C ILE A 519 -14.77 -9.06 10.62
N PHE A 520 -15.54 -8.30 11.40
CA PHE A 520 -15.25 -6.91 11.76
C PHE A 520 -16.06 -6.49 13.00
N ASP A 521 -15.65 -5.41 13.65
CA ASP A 521 -16.40 -4.78 14.76
C ASP A 521 -17.60 -4.03 14.18
N LEU A 522 -18.79 -4.63 14.27
CA LEU A 522 -19.96 -4.19 13.52
C LEU A 522 -20.75 -3.11 14.30
N ASP A 523 -20.73 -3.15 15.62
CA ASP A 523 -21.46 -2.23 16.50
C ASP A 523 -20.58 -1.25 17.31
N ASP A 524 -19.28 -1.16 16.96
CA ASP A 524 -18.26 -0.28 17.52
C ASP A 524 -18.00 -0.52 19.03
N ASP A 525 -18.14 -1.76 19.49
CA ASP A 525 -17.94 -2.13 20.90
C ASP A 525 -16.54 -2.72 21.19
N GLY A 526 -15.78 -3.02 20.14
CA GLY A 526 -14.38 -3.45 20.19
C GLY A 526 -14.16 -4.96 20.12
N ASP A 527 -15.20 -5.79 20.22
CA ASP A 527 -15.11 -7.19 19.83
C ASP A 527 -15.41 -7.39 18.34
N LEU A 528 -15.10 -8.57 17.81
CA LEU A 528 -15.28 -8.88 16.39
C LEU A 528 -16.57 -9.69 16.19
N ASP A 529 -17.36 -9.24 15.23
CA ASP A 529 -18.62 -9.86 14.81
C ASP A 529 -18.46 -10.60 13.48
N VAL A 530 -19.48 -11.39 13.12
CA VAL A 530 -19.48 -12.15 11.86
C VAL A 530 -20.76 -11.90 11.06
N VAL A 531 -20.62 -11.56 9.78
CA VAL A 531 -21.74 -11.55 8.84
C VAL A 531 -21.47 -12.56 7.74
N THR A 532 -22.43 -13.44 7.46
CA THR A 532 -22.33 -14.41 6.37
C THR A 532 -23.12 -13.97 5.15
N ASN A 533 -22.83 -14.57 3.99
CA ASN A 533 -23.76 -14.57 2.88
C ASN A 533 -24.21 -16.01 2.59
N ASP A 534 -25.52 -16.24 2.69
CA ASP A 534 -26.12 -17.57 2.77
C ASP A 534 -26.81 -17.95 1.47
N PHE A 535 -26.47 -19.12 0.93
CA PHE A 535 -26.87 -19.51 -0.40
C PHE A 535 -28.39 -19.79 -0.46
N ASN A 536 -29.10 -18.98 -1.25
CA ASN A 536 -30.56 -19.02 -1.42
C ASN A 536 -31.34 -18.73 -0.11
N SER A 537 -30.74 -17.99 0.81
CA SER A 537 -31.30 -17.68 2.12
C SER A 537 -30.90 -16.28 2.59
N ALA A 538 -31.46 -15.84 3.72
CA ALA A 538 -31.04 -14.63 4.40
C ALA A 538 -29.71 -14.87 5.16
N PRO A 539 -28.87 -13.83 5.32
CA PRO A 539 -27.57 -13.96 5.97
C PRO A 539 -27.70 -14.21 7.49
N MET A 540 -26.61 -14.65 8.12
CA MET A 540 -26.45 -14.60 9.57
C MET A 540 -25.78 -13.29 9.94
N VAL A 541 -26.27 -12.62 10.99
CA VAL A 541 -25.64 -11.41 11.56
C VAL A 541 -25.30 -11.73 13.02
N LEU A 542 -24.10 -12.23 13.24
CA LEU A 542 -23.66 -12.79 14.52
C LEU A 542 -22.94 -11.72 15.34
N LEU A 543 -23.64 -11.14 16.31
CA LEU A 543 -23.04 -10.22 17.27
C LEU A 543 -22.41 -10.98 18.43
N SER A 544 -21.16 -10.68 18.75
CA SER A 544 -20.42 -11.18 19.90
C SER A 544 -20.96 -10.55 21.21
N ASP A 545 -20.71 -11.23 22.33
CA ASP A 545 -20.92 -10.67 23.68
C ASP A 545 -19.62 -10.56 24.48
N LEU A 546 -18.46 -10.71 23.84
CA LEU A 546 -17.14 -10.72 24.43
C LEU A 546 -16.86 -9.42 25.19
N SER A 547 -17.11 -8.25 24.60
CA SER A 547 -16.93 -6.94 25.23
C SER A 547 -17.72 -6.82 26.55
N GLN A 548 -18.89 -7.48 26.62
CA GLN A 548 -19.77 -7.52 27.78
C GLN A 548 -19.27 -8.50 28.85
N LYS A 549 -18.63 -9.61 28.44
CA LYS A 549 -17.99 -10.57 29.37
C LYS A 549 -16.65 -10.09 29.87
N GLN A 550 -15.95 -9.30 29.07
CA GLN A 550 -14.61 -8.79 29.32
C GLN A 550 -14.57 -7.27 29.13
N PRO A 551 -15.03 -6.49 30.13
CA PRO A 551 -15.10 -5.02 30.03
C PRO A 551 -13.74 -4.31 29.89
N ASP A 552 -12.65 -5.01 30.23
CA ASP A 552 -11.27 -4.54 30.05
C ASP A 552 -10.63 -5.23 28.83
N LEU A 553 -11.39 -5.37 27.73
CA LEU A 553 -10.94 -5.96 26.46
C LEU A 553 -9.75 -5.17 25.92
N ASN A 554 -8.65 -5.86 25.63
CA ASN A 554 -7.45 -5.22 25.11
C ASN A 554 -7.21 -5.66 23.67
N TYR A 555 -7.41 -4.71 22.76
CA TYR A 555 -7.15 -4.88 21.34
C TYR A 555 -6.51 -3.61 20.77
N LEU A 556 -5.98 -3.69 19.55
CA LEU A 556 -5.66 -2.54 18.72
C LEU A 556 -6.27 -2.75 17.33
N GLN A 557 -7.11 -1.81 16.92
CA GLN A 557 -7.49 -1.65 15.52
C GLN A 557 -6.52 -0.66 14.86
N ILE A 558 -5.94 -1.01 13.72
CA ILE A 558 -4.93 -0.19 13.04
C ILE A 558 -5.41 0.10 11.63
N ARG A 559 -5.74 1.37 11.38
CA ARG A 559 -6.02 1.87 10.03
C ARG A 559 -4.76 2.45 9.43
N LEU A 560 -4.43 2.06 8.21
CA LEU A 560 -3.29 2.58 7.47
C LEU A 560 -3.74 3.69 6.52
N THR A 561 -2.85 4.63 6.25
CA THR A 561 -3.04 5.64 5.19
C THR A 561 -1.72 5.86 4.46
N GLY A 562 -1.59 5.28 3.28
CA GLY A 562 -0.47 5.51 2.38
C GLY A 562 -0.41 6.97 1.92
N THR A 563 0.80 7.46 1.73
CA THR A 563 1.07 8.81 1.18
C THR A 563 2.01 8.77 -0.02
N VAL A 564 2.84 7.72 -0.10
CA VAL A 564 3.70 7.37 -1.23
C VAL A 564 3.24 6.05 -1.83
N SER A 565 2.95 5.07 -0.97
CA SER A 565 2.26 3.83 -1.31
C SER A 565 0.79 4.08 -1.65
N ASN A 566 0.10 3.05 -2.16
CA ASN A 566 -1.34 3.10 -2.37
C ASN A 566 -2.07 3.54 -1.09
N ARG A 567 -3.17 4.28 -1.25
CA ARG A 567 -3.80 5.04 -0.15
C ARG A 567 -4.25 4.16 1.01
N ASP A 568 -4.78 2.98 0.72
CA ASP A 568 -5.24 2.02 1.74
C ASP A 568 -4.08 1.33 2.46
N GLY A 569 -2.86 1.39 1.91
CA GLY A 569 -1.71 0.67 2.44
C GLY A 569 -1.79 -0.84 2.20
N LEU A 570 -2.57 -1.29 1.21
CA LEU A 570 -2.66 -2.70 0.83
C LEU A 570 -1.28 -3.22 0.42
N GLY A 571 -0.87 -4.34 1.00
CA GLY A 571 0.47 -4.92 0.93
C GLY A 571 1.38 -4.58 2.11
N ALA A 572 0.95 -3.73 3.05
CA ALA A 572 1.76 -3.40 4.22
C ALA A 572 1.85 -4.58 5.19
N ARG A 573 3.03 -4.80 5.76
CA ARG A 573 3.22 -5.70 6.91
C ARG A 573 3.18 -4.90 8.22
N VAL A 574 2.32 -5.28 9.14
CA VAL A 574 2.20 -4.65 10.46
C VAL A 574 2.57 -5.64 11.55
N GLU A 575 3.56 -5.26 12.36
CA GLU A 575 4.04 -6.04 13.50
C GLU A 575 3.73 -5.29 14.80
N VAL A 576 2.96 -5.90 15.70
CA VAL A 576 2.60 -5.35 17.02
C VAL A 576 3.40 -6.08 18.09
N TYR A 577 4.03 -5.34 19.00
CA TYR A 577 4.73 -5.90 20.15
C TYR A 577 4.02 -5.48 21.43
N ALA A 578 3.52 -6.43 22.22
CA ALA A 578 2.82 -6.16 23.48
C ALA A 578 3.04 -7.29 24.49
N GLY A 579 3.31 -6.94 25.75
CA GLY A 579 3.35 -7.93 26.83
C GLY A 579 4.41 -9.04 26.68
N GLY A 580 5.43 -8.82 25.86
CA GLY A 580 6.45 -9.82 25.52
C GLY A 580 6.07 -10.79 24.40
N ARG A 581 4.95 -10.55 23.70
CA ARG A 581 4.54 -11.24 22.47
C ARG A 581 4.76 -10.33 21.25
N SER A 582 4.81 -10.93 20.08
CA SER A 582 4.80 -10.27 18.77
C SER A 582 3.67 -10.86 17.94
N TYR A 583 2.99 -10.00 17.19
CA TYR A 583 1.90 -10.35 16.29
C TYR A 583 2.24 -9.76 14.93
N ALA A 584 1.98 -10.47 13.84
CA ALA A 584 2.25 -9.99 12.50
C ALA A 584 1.05 -10.25 11.58
N GLN A 585 0.59 -9.21 10.89
CA GLN A 585 -0.42 -9.33 9.84
C GLN A 585 0.05 -8.60 8.58
N ILE A 586 -0.45 -9.05 7.43
CA ILE A 586 -0.36 -8.33 6.16
C ILE A 586 -1.71 -7.69 5.88
N HIS A 587 -1.68 -6.44 5.44
CA HIS A 587 -2.88 -5.77 4.99
C HIS A 587 -3.15 -6.14 3.53
N ASP A 588 -3.68 -7.33 3.28
CA ASP A 588 -3.97 -7.84 1.92
C ASP A 588 -5.39 -7.52 1.42
N GLY A 589 -6.26 -7.00 2.30
CA GLY A 589 -7.66 -6.67 2.03
C GLY A 589 -8.58 -7.90 1.95
N GLN A 590 -8.08 -9.11 2.12
CA GLN A 590 -8.85 -10.33 1.94
C GLN A 590 -9.80 -10.55 3.13
N SER A 591 -11.10 -10.53 2.88
CA SER A 591 -12.10 -10.53 3.97
C SER A 591 -13.01 -11.76 4.01
N GLY A 592 -13.04 -12.54 2.93
CA GLY A 592 -13.89 -13.73 2.79
C GLY A 592 -13.81 -14.32 1.38
N TYR A 593 -14.55 -15.40 1.13
CA TYR A 593 -14.53 -16.10 -0.17
C TYR A 593 -14.78 -15.17 -1.35
N LEU A 594 -13.81 -15.10 -2.25
CA LEU A 594 -13.83 -14.30 -3.49
C LEU A 594 -13.86 -12.78 -3.29
N SER A 595 -13.86 -12.27 -2.05
CA SER A 595 -14.14 -10.87 -1.75
C SER A 595 -12.93 -10.16 -1.16
N GLN A 596 -12.85 -8.86 -1.47
CA GLN A 596 -11.92 -7.94 -0.83
C GLN A 596 -12.68 -6.81 -0.15
N SER A 597 -12.25 -6.44 1.06
CA SER A 597 -12.83 -5.36 1.84
C SER A 597 -11.79 -4.31 2.20
N SER A 598 -12.25 -3.10 2.49
CA SER A 598 -11.42 -2.05 3.09
C SER A 598 -11.74 -1.99 4.60
N MET A 599 -10.86 -2.59 5.40
CA MET A 599 -11.04 -2.75 6.86
C MET A 599 -9.73 -2.43 7.60
N PRO A 600 -9.79 -1.90 8.84
CA PRO A 600 -8.60 -1.82 9.68
C PRO A 600 -8.11 -3.22 10.08
N LEU A 601 -6.81 -3.36 10.31
CA LEU A 601 -6.24 -4.56 10.93
C LEU A 601 -6.64 -4.65 12.40
N TYR A 602 -6.88 -5.85 12.92
CA TYR A 602 -7.27 -6.09 14.31
C TYR A 602 -6.28 -7.01 15.01
N PHE A 603 -5.76 -6.56 16.14
CA PHE A 603 -4.86 -7.34 17.00
C PHE A 603 -5.42 -7.42 18.42
N GLY A 604 -5.81 -8.61 18.87
CA GLY A 604 -6.03 -8.84 20.30
C GLY A 604 -4.71 -8.83 21.05
N LEU A 605 -4.71 -8.22 22.23
CA LEU A 605 -3.51 -8.11 23.08
C LEU A 605 -3.55 -9.08 24.27
N GLY A 606 -4.63 -9.85 24.41
CA GLY A 606 -4.90 -10.69 25.57
C GLY A 606 -4.84 -9.89 26.87
N ASP A 607 -3.92 -10.28 27.77
CA ASP A 607 -3.75 -9.63 29.08
C ASP A 607 -2.95 -8.31 29.01
N ALA A 608 -2.33 -7.97 27.87
CA ALA A 608 -1.51 -6.77 27.75
C ALA A 608 -2.39 -5.52 27.55
N THR A 609 -2.34 -4.57 28.48
CA THR A 609 -3.18 -3.37 28.43
C THR A 609 -2.66 -2.28 27.48
N GLN A 610 -1.51 -2.50 26.85
CA GLN A 610 -0.85 -1.56 25.95
C GLN A 610 0.14 -2.31 25.04
N ALA A 611 0.33 -1.80 23.83
CA ALA A 611 1.45 -2.19 22.98
C ALA A 611 2.70 -1.37 23.31
N ASP A 612 3.85 -2.04 23.28
CA ASP A 612 5.18 -1.47 23.44
C ASP A 612 5.64 -0.77 22.16
N SER A 613 5.25 -1.29 20.99
CA SER A 613 5.45 -0.65 19.69
C SER A 613 4.61 -1.29 18.59
N VAL A 614 4.34 -0.53 17.53
CA VAL A 614 3.82 -1.01 16.24
C VAL A 614 4.85 -0.68 15.16
N ARG A 615 5.24 -1.66 14.35
CA ARG A 615 6.12 -1.48 13.19
C ARG A 615 5.32 -1.73 11.92
N VAL A 616 5.30 -0.76 11.02
CA VAL A 616 4.67 -0.89 9.70
C VAL A 616 5.78 -0.93 8.65
N THR A 617 5.78 -1.96 7.81
CA THR A 617 6.56 -2.00 6.57
C THR A 617 5.59 -1.75 5.43
N TRP A 618 5.65 -0.56 4.85
CA TRP A 618 4.77 -0.10 3.78
C TRP A 618 5.03 -0.84 2.46
N PRO A 619 4.06 -0.91 1.54
CA PRO A 619 4.16 -1.65 0.28
C PRO A 619 5.39 -1.26 -0.57
N LEU A 620 5.74 0.03 -0.62
CA LEU A 620 6.92 0.51 -1.36
C LEU A 620 8.24 0.36 -0.58
N GLY A 621 8.21 -0.24 0.61
CA GLY A 621 9.39 -0.65 1.40
C GLY A 621 9.81 0.32 2.50
N ALA A 622 9.11 1.45 2.70
CA ALA A 622 9.35 2.31 3.85
C ALA A 622 9.01 1.56 5.15
N VAL A 623 9.81 1.74 6.19
CA VAL A 623 9.55 1.15 7.51
C VAL A 623 9.31 2.28 8.49
N GLN A 624 8.25 2.18 9.27
CA GLN A 624 7.83 3.16 10.25
C GLN A 624 7.61 2.47 11.60
N LEU A 625 8.22 3.00 12.66
CA LEU A 625 8.10 2.45 14.01
C LEU A 625 7.36 3.43 14.94
N ILE A 626 6.13 3.08 15.32
CA ILE A 626 5.38 3.77 16.36
C ILE A 626 5.77 3.20 17.72
N ARG A 627 6.49 4.01 18.51
CA ARG A 627 6.91 3.61 19.87
C ARG A 627 5.81 3.85 20.89
N GLY A 628 5.60 2.89 21.77
CA GLY A 628 4.65 2.97 22.85
C GLY A 628 5.14 3.76 24.08
N PRO A 629 4.34 3.76 25.15
CA PRO A 629 3.16 2.91 25.33
C PRO A 629 1.95 3.36 24.48
N ILE A 630 1.37 2.44 23.72
CA ILE A 630 0.10 2.65 23.00
C ILE A 630 -1.00 1.92 23.77
N PRO A 631 -1.93 2.63 24.44
CA PRO A 631 -2.99 1.97 25.20
C PRO A 631 -3.82 1.04 24.31
N GLY A 632 -4.16 -0.16 24.80
CA GLY A 632 -5.12 -1.04 24.15
C GLY A 632 -6.57 -0.56 24.28
N GLY A 633 -7.49 -1.30 23.67
CA GLY A 633 -8.93 -1.04 23.67
C GLY A 633 -9.30 0.17 22.79
N ARG A 634 -8.64 0.32 21.64
CA ARG A 634 -8.85 1.47 20.73
C ARG A 634 -8.40 1.20 19.31
N SER A 635 -8.88 2.05 18.41
CA SER A 635 -8.37 2.22 17.06
C SER A 635 -7.29 3.31 17.00
N ILE A 636 -6.30 3.12 16.12
CA ILE A 636 -5.26 4.10 15.80
C ILE A 636 -5.12 4.23 14.28
N ASP A 637 -4.94 5.46 13.80
CA ASP A 637 -4.62 5.74 12.41
C ASP A 637 -3.10 5.93 12.27
N ILE A 638 -2.48 5.16 11.38
CA ILE A 638 -1.06 5.28 11.05
C ILE A 638 -0.95 5.75 9.60
N ARG A 639 -0.48 6.99 9.45
CA ARG A 639 -0.20 7.58 8.13
C ARG A 639 1.27 7.34 7.75
N GLU A 640 1.49 6.91 6.51
CA GLU A 640 2.82 6.65 5.96
C GLU A 640 3.69 7.90 5.99
N GLN A 641 4.88 7.72 6.56
CA GLN A 641 5.96 8.69 6.59
C GLN A 641 7.04 8.20 5.61
N GLY A 642 7.69 9.12 4.90
CA GLY A 642 8.77 8.78 3.94
C GLY A 642 9.90 7.97 4.62
N PRO A 643 10.75 7.26 3.85
CA PRO A 643 11.68 6.28 4.39
C PRO A 643 12.60 6.84 5.49
N GLU A 644 12.46 6.28 6.71
CA GLU A 644 13.36 6.52 7.84
C GLU A 644 14.79 6.05 7.51
N SER A 645 15.78 6.88 7.83
CA SER A 645 17.19 6.46 7.93
C SER A 645 17.38 5.58 9.19
N PRO A 646 18.34 4.62 9.22
CA PRO A 646 18.49 3.66 10.32
C PRO A 646 18.75 4.36 11.67
N GLN A 647 17.87 4.16 12.65
CA GLN A 647 18.02 4.72 14.00
C GLN A 647 19.30 4.22 14.69
N GLY A 648 20.31 5.08 14.72
CA GLY A 648 21.40 5.05 15.68
C GLY A 648 21.09 5.98 16.86
N SER A 649 20.71 5.38 18.00
CA SER A 649 20.59 5.98 19.35
C SER A 649 19.48 7.02 19.62
N LEU A 650 18.61 6.65 20.57
CA LEU A 650 17.60 7.44 21.32
C LEU A 650 17.75 8.97 21.27
N PRO A 651 16.68 9.75 20.96
CA PRO A 651 16.66 11.17 21.28
C PRO A 651 16.29 11.39 22.76
N SER A 652 17.15 12.13 23.44
CA SER A 652 16.84 12.81 24.69
C SER A 652 15.87 13.97 24.42
N SER A 653 14.74 14.00 25.13
CA SER A 653 13.94 15.15 25.64
C SER A 653 13.92 16.55 24.96
N ASP A 654 14.36 16.73 23.71
CA ASP A 654 14.51 18.06 23.07
C ASP A 654 13.75 18.22 21.72
N GLU A 655 12.99 17.22 21.27
CA GLU A 655 12.25 17.25 19.99
C GLU A 655 11.00 18.16 19.97
N SER A 656 10.65 18.83 21.07
CA SER A 656 9.41 19.63 21.17
C SER A 656 9.39 20.94 20.36
N GLN A 657 10.33 21.17 19.45
CA GLN A 657 10.59 22.47 18.81
C GLN A 657 10.87 22.45 17.28
N ALA A 658 10.65 21.32 16.59
CA ALA A 658 10.87 21.24 15.14
C ALA A 658 9.56 21.21 14.32
N LEU A 659 9.53 21.88 13.16
CA LEU A 659 8.50 21.70 12.14
C LEU A 659 8.93 20.63 11.14
N HIS A 660 8.01 19.79 10.70
CA HIS A 660 8.27 18.75 9.72
C HIS A 660 7.61 19.14 8.38
N VAL A 661 8.33 18.94 7.28
CA VAL A 661 7.86 19.20 5.91
C VAL A 661 7.91 17.90 5.11
N MET A 662 6.75 17.37 4.75
CA MET A 662 6.59 16.12 4.00
C MET A 662 6.60 16.36 2.48
N PRO A 663 6.82 15.33 1.65
CA PRO A 663 6.72 15.48 0.19
C PRO A 663 5.37 16.05 -0.25
N GLY A 664 5.41 17.06 -1.12
CA GLY A 664 4.22 17.79 -1.58
C GLY A 664 3.88 19.03 -0.74
N GLU A 665 4.46 19.18 0.45
CA GLU A 665 4.30 20.39 1.28
C GLU A 665 5.27 21.51 0.87
N ASP A 666 4.89 22.76 1.19
CA ASP A 666 5.65 23.95 0.81
C ASP A 666 6.72 24.27 1.88
N ILE A 667 7.98 23.98 1.56
CA ILE A 667 9.14 24.28 2.44
C ILE A 667 9.20 25.77 2.79
N GLN A 668 8.89 26.66 1.85
CA GLN A 668 8.91 28.09 2.13
C GLN A 668 7.84 28.46 3.16
N MET A 669 6.66 27.85 3.10
CA MET A 669 5.60 28.09 4.08
C MET A 669 6.02 27.68 5.50
N ALA A 670 6.69 26.53 5.65
CA ALA A 670 7.21 26.09 6.95
C ALA A 670 8.30 27.02 7.49
N LEU A 671 9.17 27.53 6.61
CA LEU A 671 10.20 28.50 6.97
C LEU A 671 9.57 29.82 7.48
N GLU A 672 8.51 30.30 6.83
CA GLU A 672 7.76 31.49 7.27
C GLU A 672 7.05 31.25 8.60
N GLN A 673 6.50 30.05 8.82
CA GLN A 673 5.87 29.68 10.10
C GLN A 673 6.88 29.64 11.25
N ALA A 674 8.05 29.04 11.03
CA ALA A 674 9.12 29.02 12.03
C ALA A 674 9.61 30.43 12.37
N ALA A 675 9.70 31.34 11.40
CA ALA A 675 10.05 32.73 11.67
C ALA A 675 9.00 33.49 12.49
N ASP A 676 7.75 33.06 12.49
CA ASP A 676 6.67 33.67 13.26
C ASP A 676 6.49 33.03 14.65
N ASP A 677 7.16 31.90 14.93
CA ASP A 677 7.13 31.21 16.21
C ASP A 677 8.54 30.98 16.78
N ALA A 678 8.91 31.80 17.77
CA ALA A 678 10.22 31.71 18.42
C ALA A 678 10.46 30.39 19.21
N ALA A 679 9.44 29.54 19.35
CA ALA A 679 9.61 28.19 19.90
C ALA A 679 10.11 27.19 18.86
N ILE A 680 10.19 27.57 17.58
CA ILE A 680 10.57 26.71 16.46
C ILE A 680 11.89 27.22 15.90
N ASP A 681 12.96 26.45 16.11
CA ASP A 681 14.29 26.77 15.59
C ASP A 681 14.77 25.78 14.52
N ARG A 682 14.00 24.71 14.28
CA ARG A 682 14.34 23.63 13.33
C ARG A 682 13.17 23.32 12.40
N ILE A 683 13.49 23.06 11.14
CA ILE A 683 12.59 22.60 10.10
C ILE A 683 13.23 21.35 9.48
N ILE A 684 12.56 20.21 9.60
CA ILE A 684 12.99 18.91 9.14
C ILE A 684 12.20 18.58 7.86
N VAL A 685 12.89 18.49 6.73
CA VAL A 685 12.30 18.15 5.43
C VAL A 685 12.54 16.67 5.16
N HIS A 686 11.48 15.93 4.86
CA HIS A 686 11.53 14.47 4.74
C HIS A 686 11.86 14.02 3.32
N ALA A 687 12.40 12.81 3.19
CA ALA A 687 12.85 12.22 1.92
C ALA A 687 11.82 12.41 0.78
N GLY A 688 12.29 12.92 -0.36
CA GLY A 688 11.43 13.26 -1.50
C GLY A 688 12.05 14.24 -2.48
N ILE A 689 11.39 14.45 -3.62
CA ILE A 689 11.81 15.42 -4.64
C ILE A 689 10.93 16.67 -4.57
N TYR A 690 11.51 17.78 -4.13
CA TYR A 690 10.81 19.05 -3.98
C TYR A 690 11.03 19.93 -5.19
N ARG A 691 9.91 20.35 -5.77
CA ARG A 691 9.85 21.12 -7.01
C ARG A 691 9.06 22.40 -6.79
N PRO A 692 9.40 23.51 -7.47
CA PRO A 692 8.60 24.73 -7.42
C PRO A 692 7.21 24.52 -8.05
N ALA A 693 6.16 24.94 -7.35
CA ALA A 693 4.78 24.89 -7.84
C ALA A 693 4.42 26.04 -8.80
N ARG A 694 5.24 27.10 -8.84
CA ARG A 694 5.04 28.28 -9.71
C ARG A 694 6.37 28.89 -10.12
N PRO A 695 6.45 29.56 -11.29
CA PRO A 695 7.65 30.28 -11.68
C PRO A 695 8.00 31.39 -10.68
N ALA A 696 9.25 31.42 -10.22
CA ALA A 696 9.75 32.41 -9.27
C ALA A 696 11.26 32.64 -9.44
N GLN A 697 11.87 33.45 -8.59
CA GLN A 697 13.32 33.63 -8.57
C GLN A 697 14.03 32.57 -7.72
N ALA A 698 13.37 32.02 -6.68
CA ALA A 698 13.91 30.95 -5.86
C ALA A 698 12.82 29.93 -5.46
N LEU A 699 13.19 28.67 -5.21
CA LEU A 699 12.30 27.69 -4.57
C LEU A 699 12.21 27.97 -3.06
N ILE A 700 13.35 28.19 -2.41
CA ILE A 700 13.46 28.55 -1.00
C ILE A 700 14.22 29.87 -0.87
N HIS A 701 13.75 30.80 -0.04
CA HIS A 701 14.45 32.04 0.29
C HIS A 701 14.49 32.38 1.78
N PHE A 702 15.70 32.62 2.27
CA PHE A 702 16.01 33.11 3.61
C PHE A 702 16.20 34.61 3.59
N ASN A 703 15.81 35.29 4.66
CA ASN A 703 16.05 36.72 4.90
C ASN A 703 16.19 36.95 6.42
N ALA A 704 16.42 38.19 6.86
CA ALA A 704 16.61 38.51 8.29
C ALA A 704 15.57 37.95 9.28
N ARG A 705 14.34 37.60 8.85
CA ARG A 705 13.34 36.93 9.70
C ARG A 705 13.66 35.46 9.99
N HIS A 706 14.36 34.81 9.06
CA HIS A 706 14.71 33.39 9.11
C HIS A 706 16.06 33.15 9.80
N ASP A 707 16.69 34.20 10.35
CA ASP A 707 18.00 34.07 10.98
C ASP A 707 17.92 33.21 12.25
N GLY A 708 18.81 32.23 12.36
CA GLY A 708 18.89 31.28 13.48
C GLY A 708 18.18 29.95 13.23
N LEU A 709 17.42 29.83 12.15
CA LEU A 709 16.70 28.60 11.82
C LEU A 709 17.61 27.55 11.19
N THR A 710 17.39 26.28 11.55
CA THR A 710 18.01 25.13 10.88
C THR A 710 16.98 24.49 9.95
N LEU A 711 17.23 24.51 8.65
CA LEU A 711 16.52 23.70 7.66
C LEU A 711 17.37 22.47 7.38
N GLU A 712 16.89 21.28 7.71
CA GLU A 712 17.64 20.03 7.54
C GLU A 712 16.82 18.94 6.87
N ALA A 713 17.50 18.12 6.08
CA ALA A 713 16.93 16.96 5.42
C ALA A 713 16.99 15.73 6.32
N GLU A 714 15.91 14.96 6.35
CA GLU A 714 15.80 13.63 6.93
C GLU A 714 15.58 12.62 5.80
N GLY A 715 16.62 11.84 5.49
CA GLY A 715 16.65 10.94 4.33
C GLY A 715 17.06 11.64 3.03
N ASP A 716 16.75 11.00 1.89
CA ASP A 716 17.14 11.49 0.56
C ASP A 716 16.22 12.62 0.07
N VAL A 717 16.57 13.86 0.38
CA VAL A 717 15.82 15.05 -0.06
C VAL A 717 16.50 15.74 -1.24
N ILE A 718 15.83 15.71 -2.39
CA ILE A 718 16.30 16.37 -3.61
C ILE A 718 15.52 17.67 -3.83
N LEU A 719 16.19 18.81 -3.78
CA LEU A 719 15.65 20.10 -4.19
C LEU A 719 16.02 20.36 -5.65
N THR A 720 15.03 20.57 -6.52
CA THR A 720 15.26 20.85 -7.94
C THR A 720 14.59 22.12 -8.43
N ALA A 721 15.29 22.86 -9.30
CA ALA A 721 14.73 24.03 -9.98
C ALA A 721 13.75 23.67 -11.11
N ALA A 722 13.68 22.39 -11.51
CA ALA A 722 12.87 21.91 -12.63
C ALA A 722 11.53 21.33 -12.15
N ASN A 723 10.45 21.67 -12.85
CA ASN A 723 9.16 21.01 -12.69
C ASN A 723 8.47 20.90 -14.06
N PRO A 724 8.45 19.72 -14.71
CA PRO A 724 7.88 19.56 -16.05
C PRO A 724 6.38 19.87 -16.10
N ASP A 725 5.65 19.68 -15.00
CA ASP A 725 4.19 19.82 -14.93
C ASP A 725 3.72 21.27 -15.07
N VAL A 726 4.57 22.21 -14.65
CA VAL A 726 4.28 23.66 -14.70
C VAL A 726 5.24 24.43 -15.62
N ALA A 727 6.19 23.75 -16.25
CA ALA A 727 7.14 24.35 -17.17
C ALA A 727 6.49 24.55 -18.55
N ASP A 728 6.68 25.72 -19.19
CA ASP A 728 6.21 25.95 -20.57
C ASP A 728 7.28 25.50 -21.58
N PRO A 729 7.07 24.41 -22.35
CA PRO A 729 8.06 23.88 -23.31
C PRO A 729 8.45 24.85 -24.43
N ARG A 730 7.64 25.90 -24.63
CA ARG A 730 7.87 26.94 -25.64
C ARG A 730 8.62 28.12 -25.06
N ALA A 731 8.73 28.22 -23.74
CA ALA A 731 9.57 29.22 -23.13
C ALA A 731 11.01 28.93 -23.54
N LYS A 732 11.77 29.99 -23.81
CA LYS A 732 13.23 29.89 -24.00
C LYS A 732 13.95 29.32 -22.76
N SER A 733 13.19 29.10 -21.70
CA SER A 733 13.60 28.70 -20.38
C SER A 733 13.32 27.28 -19.96
N PHE A 734 12.81 26.43 -20.84
CA PHE A 734 12.32 25.13 -20.41
C PHE A 734 13.42 24.07 -20.16
N PRO A 735 13.31 23.24 -19.10
CA PRO A 735 12.37 23.33 -17.96
C PRO A 735 13.06 23.92 -16.71
N ALA A 736 13.27 25.23 -16.70
CA ALA A 736 13.61 25.95 -15.48
C ALA A 736 12.41 26.79 -15.02
N ILE A 737 12.01 26.54 -13.77
CA ILE A 737 10.87 27.19 -13.12
C ILE A 737 11.33 28.28 -12.17
N VAL A 738 12.47 28.07 -11.50
CA VAL A 738 13.15 29.06 -10.66
C VAL A 738 14.59 29.27 -11.10
N ASN A 739 15.17 30.43 -10.78
CA ASN A 739 16.57 30.73 -11.09
C ASN A 739 17.53 30.06 -10.10
N HIS A 740 17.26 30.22 -8.81
CA HIS A 740 18.05 29.65 -7.72
C HIS A 740 17.22 28.58 -7.01
N VAL A 741 17.81 27.47 -6.58
CA VAL A 741 17.05 26.52 -5.75
C VAL A 741 16.91 27.12 -4.34
N VAL A 742 18.03 27.58 -3.77
CA VAL A 742 18.05 28.22 -2.45
C VAL A 742 18.68 29.62 -2.54
N TYR A 743 18.01 30.62 -1.98
CA TYR A 743 18.50 31.99 -1.90
C TYR A 743 18.63 32.44 -0.44
N PHE A 744 19.84 32.76 0.01
CA PHE A 744 20.09 33.44 1.27
C PHE A 744 20.24 34.93 1.04
N GLY A 745 19.26 35.70 1.48
CA GLY A 745 19.28 37.14 1.44
C GLY A 745 19.92 37.80 2.64
N ASP A 746 19.69 39.11 2.75
CA ASP A 746 20.37 39.98 3.71
C ASP A 746 19.89 39.72 5.16
N GLY A 747 20.84 39.69 6.10
CA GLY A 747 20.57 39.57 7.54
C GLY A 747 20.63 38.16 8.11
N ILE A 748 21.34 37.23 7.45
CA ILE A 748 21.55 35.85 7.91
C ILE A 748 22.94 35.69 8.54
N THR A 749 23.00 35.08 9.70
CA THR A 749 24.22 34.74 10.44
C THR A 749 24.53 33.24 10.33
N ARG A 750 25.67 32.81 10.90
CA ARG A 750 26.11 31.41 10.93
C ARG A 750 25.19 30.47 11.72
N GLN A 751 24.25 31.01 12.48
CA GLN A 751 23.28 30.20 13.23
C GLN A 751 22.25 29.58 12.28
N THR A 752 21.99 30.23 11.15
CA THR A 752 21.11 29.68 10.11
C THR A 752 21.83 28.56 9.37
N THR A 753 21.21 27.38 9.36
CA THR A 753 21.84 26.16 8.84
C THR A 753 20.99 25.52 7.75
N LEU A 754 21.61 25.12 6.65
CA LEU A 754 21.05 24.22 5.63
C LEU A 754 21.81 22.91 5.68
N ARG A 755 21.13 21.80 5.98
CA ARG A 755 21.78 20.52 6.23
C ARG A 755 21.20 19.35 5.46
N GLY A 756 22.03 18.47 4.92
CA GLY A 756 21.62 17.14 4.44
C GLY A 756 20.98 17.08 3.05
N PHE A 757 20.75 18.21 2.37
CA PHE A 757 20.04 18.25 1.10
C PHE A 757 20.90 17.85 -0.10
N GLN A 758 20.27 17.24 -1.11
CA GLN A 758 20.79 17.13 -2.47
C GLN A 758 20.15 18.21 -3.35
N ILE A 759 20.93 18.97 -4.11
CA ILE A 759 20.48 20.17 -4.84
C ILE A 759 20.93 20.12 -6.29
N THR A 760 19.96 20.14 -7.21
CA THR A 760 20.22 20.23 -8.66
C THR A 760 19.44 21.37 -9.32
N GLY A 761 20.15 22.20 -10.07
CA GLY A 761 19.69 23.51 -10.52
C GLY A 761 18.92 23.48 -11.84
N ALA A 762 18.90 24.62 -12.52
CA ALA A 762 18.09 24.88 -13.71
C ALA A 762 18.64 24.25 -15.01
N ASN A 763 19.75 23.51 -14.92
CA ASN A 763 20.35 22.60 -15.90
C ASN A 763 20.13 22.95 -17.38
N SER A 764 20.87 23.97 -17.86
CA SER A 764 20.88 24.52 -19.24
C SER A 764 20.03 25.76 -19.45
N PHE A 765 19.58 26.41 -18.38
CA PHE A 765 18.79 27.63 -18.47
C PHE A 765 19.53 28.91 -18.08
N VAL A 766 19.28 29.98 -18.85
CA VAL A 766 19.70 31.37 -18.59
C VAL A 766 18.51 32.29 -18.80
N THR A 767 17.98 32.90 -17.74
CA THR A 767 17.02 33.98 -17.92
C THR A 767 17.73 35.27 -18.31
N LEU A 768 17.25 35.91 -19.37
CA LEU A 768 17.71 37.24 -19.80
C LEU A 768 16.75 38.35 -19.35
N SER A 769 15.76 38.01 -18.52
CA SER A 769 14.73 38.95 -18.06
C SER A 769 15.26 39.81 -16.91
N GLU A 770 15.37 41.12 -17.14
CA GLU A 770 15.63 42.12 -16.09
C GLU A 770 14.36 42.46 -15.27
N GLY A 771 13.23 41.77 -15.53
CA GLY A 771 11.90 42.11 -14.99
C GLY A 771 11.32 41.11 -14.00
N ALA A 772 12.13 40.22 -13.43
CA ALA A 772 11.64 39.30 -12.41
C ALA A 772 11.21 40.06 -11.15
N GLY A 773 10.15 39.57 -10.48
CA GLY A 773 9.70 40.13 -9.20
C GLY A 773 10.81 40.10 -8.15
N ASP A 774 10.80 41.08 -7.24
CA ASP A 774 11.77 41.12 -6.15
C ASP A 774 11.53 39.90 -5.22
N ILE A 775 12.56 39.08 -4.98
CA ILE A 775 12.55 37.91 -4.05
C ILE A 775 12.19 38.34 -2.63
N GLU A 776 12.62 39.54 -2.25
CA GLU A 776 12.40 40.10 -0.93
C GLU A 776 11.66 41.44 -1.10
N PRO A 777 10.77 41.82 -0.16
CA PRO A 777 10.22 43.16 -0.13
C PRO A 777 11.36 44.17 -0.17
N ARG A 778 11.23 45.28 -0.93
CA ARG A 778 12.23 46.36 -0.98
C ARG A 778 12.37 47.03 0.39
N ALA A 779 13.06 46.38 1.31
CA ALA A 779 13.18 46.82 2.70
C ALA A 779 14.41 47.71 2.91
N THR A 780 15.33 47.83 1.96
CA THR A 780 16.58 48.57 2.19
C THR A 780 16.69 49.79 1.30
N SER A 781 16.64 50.97 1.93
CA SER A 781 17.09 52.25 1.37
C SER A 781 18.62 52.32 1.19
N HIS A 782 19.32 51.17 1.26
CA HIS A 782 20.78 51.09 1.27
C HIS A 782 21.33 50.82 -0.14
N PRO A 783 22.02 51.79 -0.78
CA PRO A 783 22.45 51.66 -2.18
C PRO A 783 23.35 50.45 -2.47
N ALA A 784 24.07 49.93 -1.47
CA ALA A 784 24.98 48.79 -1.65
C ALA A 784 24.26 47.44 -1.87
N LEU A 785 23.01 47.30 -1.41
CA LEU A 785 22.19 46.09 -1.56
C LEU A 785 21.37 46.08 -2.85
N ALA A 786 21.58 47.08 -3.73
CA ALA A 786 20.98 47.06 -5.06
C ALA A 786 21.48 45.85 -5.86
N LYS A 787 20.53 45.00 -6.30
CA LYS A 787 20.82 43.84 -7.15
C LYS A 787 21.39 44.32 -8.49
N GLY A 788 22.54 43.75 -8.88
CA GLY A 788 23.09 43.92 -10.23
C GLY A 788 22.35 43.06 -11.25
N ARG A 789 22.70 43.17 -12.54
CA ARG A 789 22.09 42.34 -13.60
C ARG A 789 22.44 40.85 -13.49
N PHE A 790 23.63 40.55 -13.01
CA PHE A 790 24.17 39.19 -12.88
C PHE A 790 23.31 38.27 -12.01
N PHE A 791 22.74 38.82 -10.93
CA PHE A 791 21.90 38.15 -9.92
C PHE A 791 20.52 37.71 -10.42
N TYR A 792 20.05 38.32 -11.50
CA TYR A 792 18.79 37.92 -12.11
C TYR A 792 18.98 36.79 -13.09
N SER A 793 20.21 36.53 -13.53
CA SER A 793 20.51 35.59 -14.63
C SER A 793 21.34 34.39 -14.20
N ASP A 794 21.94 34.40 -13.02
CA ASP A 794 22.75 33.31 -12.48
C ASP A 794 21.83 32.16 -12.05
N GLY A 795 21.73 31.09 -12.86
CA GLY A 795 20.84 29.95 -12.62
C GLY A 795 21.43 28.84 -11.74
N GLY A 796 22.08 29.19 -10.62
CA GLY A 796 22.85 28.25 -9.78
C GLY A 796 22.00 27.48 -8.76
N GLY A 797 22.64 26.52 -8.07
CA GLY A 797 22.00 25.79 -6.96
C GLY A 797 21.69 26.69 -5.77
N ILE A 798 22.69 27.43 -5.26
CA ILE A 798 22.55 28.31 -4.09
C ILE A 798 23.10 29.72 -4.36
N LYS A 799 22.35 30.75 -3.96
CA LYS A 799 22.82 32.14 -3.92
C LYS A 799 22.91 32.66 -2.50
N ILE A 800 24.00 33.34 -2.16
CA ILE A 800 24.19 34.00 -0.86
C ILE A 800 24.49 35.48 -1.12
N PHE A 801 23.69 36.39 -0.56
CA PHE A 801 23.70 37.81 -0.91
C PHE A 801 23.61 38.74 0.30
N GLY A 802 24.42 39.80 0.30
CA GLY A 802 24.37 40.85 1.31
C GLY A 802 25.05 40.45 2.63
N ARG A 803 24.48 40.85 3.78
CA ARG A 803 25.00 40.46 5.10
C ARG A 803 24.52 39.05 5.46
N SER A 804 25.02 38.06 4.74
CA SER A 804 24.51 36.69 4.78
C SER A 804 25.65 35.70 4.91
N TYR A 805 25.68 34.94 6.00
CA TYR A 805 26.80 34.07 6.37
C TYR A 805 26.33 32.69 6.90
N PRO A 806 25.46 31.94 6.18
CA PRO A 806 24.88 30.70 6.70
C PRO A 806 25.91 29.58 6.87
N THR A 807 25.50 28.53 7.59
CA THR A 807 26.17 27.23 7.62
C THR A 807 25.51 26.28 6.61
N ILE A 808 26.28 25.69 5.71
CA ILE A 808 25.87 24.68 4.72
C ILE A 808 26.62 23.40 5.07
N GLU A 809 25.90 22.38 5.51
CA GLU A 809 26.49 21.18 6.13
C GLU A 809 25.92 19.90 5.51
N ALA A 810 26.78 18.95 5.12
CA ALA A 810 26.33 17.69 4.52
C ALA A 810 25.38 17.87 3.31
N VAL A 811 25.58 18.93 2.52
CA VAL A 811 24.79 19.22 1.32
C VAL A 811 25.55 18.74 0.09
N GLU A 812 24.85 18.07 -0.83
CA GLU A 812 25.38 17.75 -2.16
C GLU A 812 24.76 18.69 -3.21
N VAL A 813 25.60 19.45 -3.92
CA VAL A 813 25.19 20.29 -5.04
C VAL A 813 25.72 19.66 -6.32
N PHE A 814 24.82 19.12 -7.15
CA PHE A 814 25.18 18.24 -8.25
C PHE A 814 24.50 18.56 -9.58
N ASP A 815 25.21 18.28 -10.67
CA ASP A 815 24.74 18.40 -12.06
C ASP A 815 24.19 19.77 -12.44
N ASN A 816 24.52 20.82 -11.69
CA ASN A 816 24.03 22.17 -11.96
C ASN A 816 24.67 22.71 -13.25
N TYR A 817 23.89 23.30 -14.15
CA TYR A 817 24.43 24.14 -15.23
C TYR A 817 23.91 25.57 -15.12
N ALA A 818 24.81 26.51 -14.82
CA ALA A 818 24.50 27.93 -14.70
C ALA A 818 25.19 28.77 -15.78
N SER A 819 24.57 29.88 -16.15
CA SER A 819 25.22 30.89 -16.97
C SER A 819 24.66 32.28 -16.63
N PRO A 820 25.49 33.30 -16.41
CA PRO A 820 26.92 33.32 -16.73
C PRO A 820 27.84 32.67 -15.67
N CYS A 821 27.42 32.52 -14.41
CA CYS A 821 28.33 32.17 -13.29
C CYS A 821 27.73 31.23 -12.24
N GLY A 822 28.57 30.77 -11.31
CA GLY A 822 28.14 30.15 -10.06
C GLY A 822 27.32 28.88 -10.27
N GLY A 823 27.94 27.86 -10.87
CA GLY A 823 27.28 26.58 -11.18
C GLY A 823 26.60 25.98 -9.95
N GLY A 824 27.38 25.73 -8.90
CA GLY A 824 26.86 25.27 -7.61
C GLY A 824 26.39 26.42 -6.71
N VAL A 825 27.32 27.24 -6.22
CA VAL A 825 27.07 28.28 -5.21
C VAL A 825 27.73 29.60 -5.58
N SER A 826 27.00 30.71 -5.44
CA SER A 826 27.55 32.07 -5.58
C SER A 826 27.42 32.86 -4.29
N VAL A 827 28.54 33.39 -3.79
CA VAL A 827 28.61 34.18 -2.55
C VAL A 827 28.97 35.63 -2.86
N GLU A 828 28.14 36.58 -2.42
CA GLU A 828 28.38 38.00 -2.59
C GLU A 828 27.99 38.84 -1.38
N HIS A 829 28.98 39.25 -0.59
CA HIS A 829 28.73 40.04 0.61
C HIS A 829 28.59 41.56 0.36
N ARG A 830 28.67 42.05 -0.89
CA ARG A 830 28.45 43.48 -1.22
C ARG A 830 29.27 44.48 -0.38
N GLY A 831 30.46 44.09 0.06
CA GLY A 831 31.36 44.90 0.87
C GLY A 831 31.17 44.78 2.39
N PHE A 832 30.27 43.91 2.85
CA PHE A 832 30.16 43.52 4.26
C PHE A 832 31.19 42.44 4.60
N THR A 833 31.79 42.54 5.79
CA THR A 833 32.92 41.69 6.21
C THR A 833 32.74 41.17 7.64
N ASP A 834 31.50 41.09 8.12
CA ASP A 834 31.17 40.75 9.50
C ASP A 834 31.34 39.25 9.78
N GLY A 835 31.41 38.43 8.72
CA GLY A 835 31.54 36.98 8.81
C GLY A 835 31.99 36.33 7.51
N ALA A 836 31.85 35.01 7.47
CA ALA A 836 32.11 34.16 6.31
C ALA A 836 31.06 33.05 6.26
N VAL A 837 30.66 32.61 5.07
CA VAL A 837 29.85 31.40 4.88
C VAL A 837 30.65 30.19 5.35
N LEU A 838 30.00 29.21 5.97
CA LEU A 838 30.65 27.95 6.36
C LEU A 838 30.10 26.81 5.49
N PHE A 839 30.95 26.16 4.72
CA PHE A 839 30.65 24.89 4.04
C PHE A 839 31.35 23.76 4.80
N ARG A 840 30.61 22.73 5.18
CA ARG A 840 31.15 21.59 5.92
C ARG A 840 30.59 20.27 5.37
N ASN A 841 31.42 19.23 5.27
CA ASN A 841 30.98 17.88 4.90
C ASN A 841 30.20 17.82 3.57
N SER A 842 30.37 18.81 2.69
CA SER A 842 29.51 19.01 1.53
C SER A 842 30.19 18.53 0.25
N ILE A 843 29.38 18.16 -0.75
CA ILE A 843 29.85 17.62 -2.03
C ILE A 843 29.42 18.57 -3.15
N PHE A 844 30.34 18.88 -4.04
CA PHE A 844 30.08 19.64 -5.26
C PHE A 844 30.50 18.78 -6.45
N ARG A 845 29.50 18.25 -7.16
CA ARG A 845 29.68 17.21 -8.17
C ARG A 845 29.18 17.65 -9.54
N ASP A 846 30.02 17.48 -10.57
CA ASP A 846 29.62 17.57 -11.99
C ASP A 846 28.93 18.89 -12.40
N ASN A 847 29.13 19.96 -11.62
CA ASN A 847 28.54 21.26 -11.91
C ASN A 847 29.28 21.95 -13.06
N ARG A 848 28.56 22.77 -13.81
CA ARG A 848 29.00 23.40 -15.05
C ARG A 848 28.59 24.86 -15.08
N THR A 849 29.46 25.69 -15.66
CA THR A 849 29.23 27.13 -15.74
C THR A 849 29.82 27.73 -17.00
N GLN A 850 29.18 28.75 -17.55
CA GLN A 850 29.65 29.42 -18.77
C GLN A 850 30.93 30.22 -18.52
N VAL A 851 31.03 30.97 -17.41
CA VAL A 851 32.12 31.91 -17.16
C VAL A 851 32.97 31.49 -15.96
N THR A 852 32.43 31.53 -14.73
CA THR A 852 33.20 31.36 -13.48
C THR A 852 32.62 30.34 -12.51
N GLY A 853 33.46 29.83 -11.60
CA GLY A 853 33.13 29.01 -10.41
C GLY A 853 32.09 27.93 -10.65
N ALA A 854 32.55 26.76 -11.08
CA ALA A 854 31.64 25.65 -11.35
C ALA A 854 31.02 25.09 -10.07
N ALA A 855 31.77 25.03 -8.97
CA ALA A 855 31.26 24.62 -7.67
C ALA A 855 30.95 25.83 -6.77
N ILE A 856 31.95 26.67 -6.46
CA ILE A 856 31.79 27.84 -5.61
C ILE A 856 32.45 29.08 -6.25
N ASP A 857 31.68 30.17 -6.33
CA ASP A 857 32.13 31.50 -6.71
C ASP A 857 32.11 32.45 -5.49
N LEU A 858 33.28 32.93 -5.05
CA LEU A 858 33.39 33.98 -4.02
C LEU A 858 33.63 35.35 -4.67
N LEU A 859 32.54 36.07 -4.95
CA LEU A 859 32.59 37.38 -5.61
C LEU A 859 33.28 38.44 -4.74
N GLY A 860 33.83 39.48 -5.37
CA GLY A 860 34.81 40.38 -4.74
C GLY A 860 34.41 40.92 -3.37
N GLY A 861 35.30 40.74 -2.39
CA GLY A 861 35.11 41.14 -1.00
C GLY A 861 34.30 40.15 -0.15
N SER A 862 34.07 38.93 -0.65
CA SER A 862 33.34 37.88 0.07
C SER A 862 34.27 36.91 0.79
N SER A 863 33.73 36.16 1.74
CA SER A 863 34.53 35.26 2.58
C SER A 863 33.84 33.93 2.81
N ALA A 864 34.57 32.82 2.74
CA ALA A 864 34.06 31.49 3.07
C ALA A 864 35.10 30.62 3.79
N GLU A 865 34.60 29.77 4.68
CA GLU A 865 35.31 28.65 5.29
C GLU A 865 34.76 27.36 4.68
N ILE A 866 35.65 26.50 4.18
CA ILE A 866 35.32 25.25 3.49
C ILE A 866 36.08 24.14 4.20
N ASP A 867 35.38 23.23 4.85
CA ASP A 867 35.99 22.18 5.67
C ASP A 867 35.42 20.81 5.32
N ASN A 868 36.27 19.82 5.13
CA ASN A 868 35.87 18.46 4.78
C ASN A 868 34.90 18.39 3.59
N CYS A 869 35.17 19.10 2.49
CA CYS A 869 34.32 19.12 1.30
C CYS A 869 34.95 18.41 0.11
N LEU A 870 34.12 17.87 -0.78
CA LEU A 870 34.52 17.22 -2.02
C LEU A 870 34.14 18.09 -3.22
N PHE A 871 35.10 18.33 -4.10
CA PHE A 871 34.92 19.01 -5.38
C PHE A 871 35.32 18.06 -6.49
N VAL A 872 34.35 17.55 -7.24
CA VAL A 872 34.61 16.55 -8.26
C VAL A 872 33.85 16.80 -9.57
N GLY A 873 34.52 16.65 -10.70
CA GLY A 873 33.89 16.70 -12.03
C GLY A 873 33.41 18.08 -12.48
N ASN A 874 33.69 19.14 -11.71
CA ASN A 874 33.16 20.47 -11.99
C ASN A 874 33.90 21.14 -13.16
N ILE A 875 33.16 21.69 -14.12
CA ILE A 875 33.71 22.26 -15.37
C ILE A 875 33.29 23.71 -15.55
N ALA A 876 34.27 24.61 -15.42
CA ALA A 876 34.08 26.05 -15.63
C ALA A 876 34.47 26.50 -17.04
N ASN A 877 34.13 27.74 -17.37
CA ASN A 877 34.49 28.40 -18.62
C ASN A 877 34.00 27.68 -19.89
N THR A 878 32.74 27.19 -19.88
CA THR A 878 32.16 26.45 -21.01
C THR A 878 31.69 27.34 -22.18
N GLY A 879 31.82 28.67 -22.10
CA GLY A 879 31.45 29.58 -23.18
C GLY A 879 31.99 31.02 -23.02
N ILE A 880 31.49 31.94 -23.85
CA ILE A 880 31.96 33.33 -23.90
C ILE A 880 31.35 34.17 -22.78
N ASP A 881 32.17 34.95 -22.05
CA ASP A 881 31.74 35.91 -21.02
C ASP A 881 31.04 37.15 -21.61
N VAL A 882 29.83 36.96 -22.12
CA VAL A 882 29.01 38.03 -22.71
C VAL A 882 28.56 39.08 -21.68
N VAL A 883 28.65 38.80 -20.37
CA VAL A 883 28.23 39.71 -19.29
C VAL A 883 29.40 40.60 -18.85
N GLY A 884 30.59 40.03 -18.63
CA GLY A 884 31.83 40.76 -18.42
C GLY A 884 32.18 41.67 -19.59
N MET A 885 31.94 41.21 -20.83
CA MET A 885 32.07 42.04 -22.05
C MET A 885 31.17 43.28 -22.02
N LYS A 886 29.96 43.19 -21.46
CA LYS A 886 29.02 44.31 -21.36
C LYS A 886 29.31 45.23 -20.19
N SER A 887 29.86 44.71 -19.09
CA SER A 887 30.23 45.49 -17.90
C SER A 887 31.65 46.08 -17.97
N GLY A 888 32.44 45.70 -18.97
CA GLY A 888 33.84 46.13 -19.14
C GLY A 888 34.83 45.43 -18.21
N ALA A 889 34.41 44.33 -17.59
CA ALA A 889 35.16 43.55 -16.62
C ALA A 889 35.22 42.08 -17.06
N GLU A 890 35.81 41.81 -18.23
CA GLU A 890 36.11 40.43 -18.64
C GLU A 890 36.98 39.77 -17.57
N HIS A 891 36.49 38.67 -17.00
CA HIS A 891 37.27 37.92 -16.02
C HIS A 891 38.21 36.95 -16.74
N ASN A 892 39.51 37.12 -16.49
CA ASN A 892 40.64 36.29 -16.89
C ASN A 892 40.46 35.44 -18.19
N PRO A 893 40.59 36.05 -19.38
CA PRO A 893 40.44 35.36 -20.67
C PRO A 893 41.59 34.38 -20.98
N GLU A 894 42.66 34.43 -20.20
CA GLU A 894 43.89 33.67 -20.42
C GLU A 894 43.86 32.33 -19.65
N HIS A 895 43.51 32.31 -18.36
CA HIS A 895 43.76 31.13 -17.49
C HIS A 895 42.49 30.33 -17.16
N GLY A 896 41.30 30.96 -17.24
CA GLY A 896 40.01 30.33 -17.01
C GLY A 896 39.74 29.93 -15.55
N SER A 897 38.48 30.01 -15.12
CA SER A 897 38.06 29.77 -13.73
C SER A 897 38.14 28.32 -13.26
N GLY A 898 38.13 28.11 -11.93
CA GLY A 898 38.22 26.81 -11.25
C GLY A 898 36.89 26.28 -10.71
N ALA A 899 36.95 25.08 -10.11
CA ALA A 899 35.85 24.57 -9.28
C ALA A 899 35.57 25.53 -8.12
N LEU A 900 36.62 25.98 -7.44
CA LEU A 900 36.58 27.15 -6.55
C LEU A 900 37.20 28.36 -7.26
N THR A 901 36.45 29.45 -7.38
CA THR A 901 36.94 30.72 -7.91
C THR A 901 36.83 31.81 -6.85
N VAL A 902 37.94 32.48 -6.55
CA VAL A 902 38.03 33.51 -5.51
C VAL A 902 38.41 34.84 -6.15
N PHE A 903 37.48 35.79 -6.15
CA PHE A 903 37.68 37.09 -6.79
C PHE A 903 38.55 38.04 -5.93
N PRO A 904 39.09 39.12 -6.52
CA PRO A 904 39.89 40.10 -5.79
C PRO A 904 39.21 40.64 -4.53
N GLY A 905 39.98 40.67 -3.44
CA GLY A 905 39.52 41.12 -2.13
C GLY A 905 38.71 40.09 -1.34
N SER A 906 38.43 38.92 -1.90
CA SER A 906 37.77 37.80 -1.22
C SER A 906 38.78 36.93 -0.45
N ILE A 907 38.29 36.12 0.49
CA ILE A 907 39.11 35.23 1.32
C ILE A 907 38.45 33.85 1.41
N ALA A 908 39.17 32.80 0.98
CA ALA A 908 38.78 31.41 1.18
C ALA A 908 39.68 30.73 2.23
N LEU A 909 39.09 30.02 3.19
CA LEU A 909 39.80 29.16 4.11
C LEU A 909 39.38 27.71 3.88
N VAL A 910 40.20 26.96 3.17
CA VAL A 910 39.94 25.57 2.77
C VAL A 910 40.73 24.61 3.64
N ARG A 911 40.05 23.61 4.21
CA ARG A 911 40.62 22.59 5.08
C ARG A 911 40.07 21.21 4.76
N HIS A 912 40.91 20.17 4.91
CA HIS A 912 40.52 18.77 4.79
C HIS A 912 39.69 18.44 3.55
N SER A 913 39.89 19.15 2.44
CA SER A 913 39.00 19.07 1.28
C SER A 913 39.72 18.41 0.10
N THR A 914 38.97 17.76 -0.79
CA THR A 914 39.51 17.11 -1.98
C THR A 914 38.98 17.79 -3.23
N PHE A 915 39.88 18.20 -4.12
CA PHE A 915 39.59 18.67 -5.46
C PHE A 915 40.15 17.65 -6.43
N THR A 916 39.28 16.98 -7.19
CA THR A 916 39.70 15.96 -8.14
C THR A 916 38.86 15.95 -9.41
N GLY A 917 39.46 15.68 -10.57
CA GLY A 917 38.73 15.54 -11.83
C GLY A 917 37.95 16.79 -12.27
N ASN A 918 38.27 17.96 -11.74
CA ASN A 918 37.66 19.22 -12.18
C ASN A 918 38.39 19.77 -13.42
N TRP A 919 37.80 20.78 -14.09
CA TRP A 919 38.48 21.53 -15.15
C TRP A 919 39.77 22.18 -14.65
N ASN A 920 39.64 23.04 -13.62
CA ASN A 920 40.73 23.61 -12.82
C ASN A 920 40.33 23.40 -11.36
N GLY A 921 41.29 23.16 -10.47
CA GLY A 921 40.99 22.96 -9.04
C GLY A 921 40.56 24.27 -8.39
N VAL A 922 41.50 25.21 -8.32
CA VAL A 922 41.31 26.53 -7.69
C VAL A 922 41.83 27.63 -8.60
N ASP A 923 41.06 28.71 -8.73
CA ASP A 923 41.47 30.00 -9.32
C ASP A 923 41.31 31.10 -8.26
N ASP A 924 42.42 31.53 -7.65
CA ASP A 924 42.43 32.37 -6.46
C ASP A 924 43.17 33.69 -6.66
N HIS A 925 42.38 34.73 -6.87
CA HIS A 925 42.80 36.13 -6.87
C HIS A 925 42.55 36.83 -5.52
N GLY A 926 42.21 36.09 -4.46
CA GLY A 926 42.01 36.58 -3.11
C GLY A 926 43.32 36.93 -2.40
N SER A 927 43.27 37.87 -1.47
CA SER A 927 44.49 38.47 -0.88
C SER A 927 45.02 37.79 0.38
N ALA A 928 44.28 36.84 0.94
CA ALA A 928 44.60 36.18 2.21
C ALA A 928 44.04 34.76 2.34
N SER A 929 43.71 34.11 1.22
CA SER A 929 43.18 32.75 1.22
C SER A 929 44.19 31.74 1.75
N ARG A 930 43.70 30.68 2.39
CA ARG A 930 44.49 29.61 2.99
C ARG A 930 43.95 28.24 2.63
N TYR A 931 44.86 27.32 2.32
CA TYR A 931 44.59 25.93 1.97
C TYR A 931 45.39 25.03 2.91
N VAL A 932 44.70 24.17 3.65
CA VAL A 932 45.30 23.37 4.72
C VAL A 932 44.87 21.91 4.59
N ASP A 933 45.82 20.98 4.69
CA ASP A 933 45.57 19.53 4.76
C ASP A 933 44.57 19.03 3.69
N SER A 934 44.68 19.54 2.46
CA SER A 934 43.76 19.29 1.35
C SER A 934 44.44 18.60 0.16
N ILE A 935 43.67 17.92 -0.68
CA ILE A 935 44.14 17.19 -1.86
C ILE A 935 43.73 17.93 -3.13
N PHE A 936 44.68 18.13 -4.05
CA PHE A 936 44.47 18.63 -5.40
C PHE A 936 45.06 17.62 -6.39
N TRP A 937 44.17 16.84 -7.01
CA TRP A 937 44.52 15.66 -7.78
C TRP A 937 43.84 15.63 -9.15
N HIS A 938 44.63 15.75 -10.22
CA HIS A 938 44.15 15.59 -11.59
C HIS A 938 43.00 16.54 -11.96
N ASN A 939 43.07 17.79 -11.52
CA ASN A 939 42.11 18.82 -11.93
C ASN A 939 42.49 19.39 -13.31
N THR A 940 42.28 18.55 -14.33
CA THR A 940 42.64 18.83 -15.72
C THR A 940 41.59 18.32 -16.72
N ALA A 941 40.34 18.15 -16.26
CA ALA A 941 39.25 17.65 -17.09
C ALA A 941 39.08 18.49 -18.37
N GLU A 942 38.55 17.86 -19.42
CA GLU A 942 38.21 18.56 -20.67
C GLU A 942 36.84 19.27 -20.55
N GLY A 943 36.53 20.23 -21.43
CA GLY A 943 35.18 20.81 -21.57
C GLY A 943 35.04 22.34 -21.47
N GLY A 944 35.99 23.06 -20.87
CA GLY A 944 36.06 24.52 -20.94
C GLY A 944 36.74 25.04 -22.22
N THR A 945 36.76 26.37 -22.39
CA THR A 945 37.13 27.03 -23.65
C THR A 945 38.43 27.85 -23.62
N SER A 946 39.08 27.96 -22.45
CA SER A 946 40.35 28.70 -22.31
C SER A 946 41.48 28.12 -23.18
N PRO A 947 42.27 28.97 -23.87
CA PRO A 947 43.39 28.53 -24.69
C PRO A 947 44.67 28.18 -23.91
N LEU A 948 44.80 28.53 -22.62
CA LEU A 948 45.98 28.19 -21.81
C LEU A 948 45.78 26.89 -20.98
N GLY A 949 46.83 26.50 -20.26
CA GLY A 949 46.91 25.24 -19.50
C GLY A 949 45.95 25.14 -18.31
N ARG A 950 45.82 23.93 -17.76
CA ARG A 950 45.04 23.62 -16.55
C ARG A 950 45.91 23.60 -15.31
N TYR A 951 45.32 23.91 -14.16
CA TYR A 951 46.02 23.95 -12.89
C TYR A 951 45.24 23.28 -11.78
N GLU A 952 45.98 22.62 -10.91
CA GLU A 952 45.50 22.21 -9.59
C GLU A 952 45.18 23.45 -8.74
N MET A 953 46.08 24.43 -8.80
CA MET A 953 45.95 25.71 -8.09
C MET A 953 46.57 26.83 -8.94
N ASP A 954 45.76 27.84 -9.27
CA ASP A 954 46.19 29.14 -9.78
C ASP A 954 46.07 30.17 -8.64
N LEU A 955 47.21 30.58 -8.08
CA LEU A 955 47.30 31.47 -6.93
C LEU A 955 47.97 32.77 -7.34
N PHE A 956 47.16 33.81 -7.53
CA PHE A 956 47.65 35.14 -7.91
C PHE A 956 48.01 35.98 -6.67
N GLU A 957 47.13 36.05 -5.68
CA GLU A 957 47.33 36.81 -4.43
C GLU A 957 47.24 35.96 -3.14
N GLY A 958 46.80 34.69 -3.23
CA GLY A 958 46.68 33.79 -2.09
C GLY A 958 48.02 33.56 -1.40
N SER A 959 48.03 33.42 -0.07
CA SER A 959 49.26 33.55 0.73
C SER A 959 49.56 32.39 1.69
N GLY A 960 48.79 31.30 1.69
CA GLY A 960 49.05 30.19 2.62
C GLY A 960 48.58 28.81 2.16
N VAL A 961 49.48 27.99 1.66
CA VAL A 961 49.25 26.56 1.38
C VAL A 961 50.09 25.72 2.32
N THR A 962 49.49 24.83 3.11
CA THR A 962 50.20 24.02 4.12
C THR A 962 49.61 22.62 4.23
N GLY A 963 50.45 21.59 4.30
CA GLY A 963 49.99 20.20 4.44
C GLY A 963 49.21 19.66 3.23
N CYS A 964 49.20 20.37 2.11
CA CYS A 964 48.43 20.01 0.93
C CYS A 964 49.20 19.04 0.03
N PHE A 965 48.47 18.20 -0.70
CA PHE A 965 48.99 17.26 -1.68
C PHE A 965 48.58 17.73 -3.08
N VAL A 966 49.54 18.00 -3.94
CA VAL A 966 49.34 18.59 -5.27
C VAL A 966 50.06 17.74 -6.32
N SER A 967 49.32 17.24 -7.31
CA SER A 967 49.86 16.29 -8.31
C SER A 967 50.19 16.93 -9.65
N GLY A 968 49.44 17.95 -10.05
CA GLY A 968 49.52 18.59 -11.36
C GLY A 968 50.18 19.96 -11.34
N ALA A 969 49.99 20.69 -12.44
CA ALA A 969 50.56 22.02 -12.63
C ALA A 969 49.97 23.05 -11.65
N THR A 970 50.80 23.98 -11.21
CA THR A 970 50.41 25.14 -10.41
C THR A 970 50.84 26.42 -11.11
N ALA A 971 50.03 27.46 -10.97
CA ALA A 971 50.39 28.82 -11.36
C ALA A 971 50.51 29.64 -10.08
N ASP A 972 51.75 29.82 -9.60
CA ASP A 972 52.03 30.53 -8.35
C ASP A 972 53.10 31.59 -8.60
N LEU A 973 52.66 32.81 -8.87
CA LEU A 973 53.56 33.92 -9.20
C LEU A 973 54.31 34.48 -7.98
N ARG A 974 53.92 34.09 -6.76
CA ARG A 974 54.48 34.63 -5.50
C ARG A 974 55.26 33.60 -4.68
N GLY A 975 55.27 32.33 -5.08
CA GLY A 975 55.92 31.25 -4.34
C GLY A 975 55.20 30.91 -3.04
N SER A 976 53.88 31.07 -3.02
CA SER A 976 52.98 30.72 -1.91
C SER A 976 52.90 29.19 -1.65
N ILE A 977 53.27 28.35 -2.62
CA ILE A 977 53.32 26.90 -2.51
C ILE A 977 54.75 26.46 -2.18
N ASP A 978 55.02 26.29 -0.90
CA ASP A 978 56.32 25.80 -0.40
C ASP A 978 56.36 24.26 -0.39
N ALA A 979 57.34 23.69 -1.08
CA ALA A 979 57.54 22.24 -1.20
C ALA A 979 58.06 21.58 0.11
N ASP A 980 58.57 22.36 1.07
CA ASP A 980 59.03 21.82 2.36
C ASP A 980 57.87 21.51 3.32
N VAL A 981 56.70 22.12 3.10
CA VAL A 981 55.50 21.95 3.94
C VAL A 981 54.30 21.40 3.18
N ASN A 982 54.43 21.17 1.87
CA ASN A 982 53.41 20.55 1.01
C ASN A 982 54.02 19.39 0.22
N ARG A 983 53.18 18.45 -0.23
CA ARG A 983 53.59 17.35 -1.09
C ARG A 983 53.30 17.67 -2.54
N LEU A 984 54.32 18.14 -3.27
CA LEU A 984 54.29 18.27 -4.74
C LEU A 984 54.58 16.93 -5.41
N ASP A 985 54.13 16.77 -6.66
CA ASP A 985 54.16 15.50 -7.40
C ASP A 985 53.59 14.36 -6.54
N ALA A 986 52.43 14.62 -5.93
CA ALA A 986 51.78 13.69 -5.03
C ALA A 986 51.57 12.31 -5.72
N PRO A 987 51.65 11.18 -5.00
CA PRO A 987 51.33 9.86 -5.55
C PRO A 987 49.81 9.65 -5.69
N ASP A 988 49.36 8.63 -6.41
CA ASP A 988 47.93 8.32 -6.51
C ASP A 988 47.26 8.19 -5.11
N PRO A 989 46.17 8.92 -4.82
CA PRO A 989 45.41 8.79 -3.58
C PRO A 989 44.69 7.45 -3.44
N GLU A 990 44.50 6.70 -4.55
CA GLU A 990 43.73 5.45 -4.60
C GLU A 990 42.32 5.67 -4.01
N PHE A 991 41.56 6.60 -4.57
CA PHE A 991 40.20 6.90 -4.09
C PHE A 991 39.28 5.66 -4.18
N ASP A 992 38.43 5.45 -3.17
CA ASP A 992 37.27 4.57 -3.29
C ASP A 992 36.10 5.24 -4.02
N ASP A 993 34.97 4.54 -4.15
CA ASP A 993 33.77 5.03 -4.85
C ASP A 993 33.14 6.27 -4.18
N ALA A 994 33.46 6.54 -2.91
CA ALA A 994 33.04 7.72 -2.16
C ALA A 994 34.13 8.81 -2.10
N TYR A 995 35.18 8.70 -2.93
CA TYR A 995 36.31 9.62 -2.97
C TYR A 995 37.10 9.74 -1.67
N ARG A 996 37.06 8.70 -0.82
CA ARG A 996 37.96 8.57 0.32
C ARG A 996 39.33 8.10 -0.19
N PRO A 997 40.43 8.79 0.12
CA PRO A 997 41.76 8.33 -0.28
C PRO A 997 42.15 7.09 0.53
N LEU A 998 42.47 5.98 -0.14
CA LEU A 998 42.86 4.72 0.51
C LEU A 998 44.37 4.64 0.75
N ALA A 999 45.17 5.37 -0.02
CA ALA A 999 46.62 5.38 0.15
C ALA A 999 47.01 5.95 1.53
N LEU A 1000 47.80 5.19 2.29
CA LEU A 1000 48.13 5.50 3.70
C LEU A 1000 48.78 6.88 3.90
N SER A 1001 49.49 7.40 2.90
CA SER A 1001 50.09 8.74 2.95
C SER A 1001 49.07 9.88 3.10
N TYR A 1002 47.80 9.61 2.81
CA TYR A 1002 46.71 10.57 2.84
C TYR A 1002 45.87 10.50 4.11
N SER A 1003 46.20 9.65 5.10
CA SER A 1003 45.30 9.30 6.22
C SER A 1003 44.68 10.47 6.99
N GLY A 1004 45.32 11.65 7.01
CA GLY A 1004 44.82 12.88 7.66
C GLY A 1004 44.57 14.07 6.74
N VAL A 1005 44.53 13.87 5.42
CA VAL A 1005 44.43 14.94 4.41
C VAL A 1005 43.27 14.66 3.45
N GLY A 1006 42.58 15.72 3.03
CA GLY A 1006 41.49 15.66 2.07
C GLY A 1006 40.17 15.15 2.64
N TYR A 1007 39.15 15.14 1.78
CA TYR A 1007 37.77 14.80 2.11
C TYR A 1007 37.65 13.43 2.77
N ARG A 1008 36.75 13.34 3.75
CA ARG A 1008 36.30 12.11 4.38
C ARG A 1008 34.78 12.05 4.33
N PRO A 1009 34.21 11.01 3.68
CA PRO A 1009 32.79 10.74 3.78
C PRO A 1009 32.38 10.61 5.24
N VAL A 1010 31.42 11.42 5.65
CA VAL A 1010 30.76 11.30 6.94
C VAL A 1010 29.53 10.42 6.70
N SER A 1011 29.30 9.41 7.54
CA SER A 1011 28.03 8.69 7.52
C SER A 1011 26.93 9.68 7.91
N ASN A 1012 25.96 9.89 7.03
CA ASN A 1012 24.74 10.61 7.38
C ASN A 1012 23.96 9.83 8.43
#